data_AF-A0A9D1QCK8-F1
#
_entry.id   AF-A0A9D1QCK8-F1
#
_cell.length_a   1.000
_cell.length_b   1.000
_cell.length_c   1.000
_cell.angle_alpha   90.00
_cell.angle_beta   90.00
_cell.angle_gamma   90.00
#
_symmetry.space_group_name_H-M   'P 1'
#
loop_
_entity.id
_entity.type
_entity.pdbx_description
1 polymer ?
#
loop_
_entity_poly.entity_id
_entity_poly.type
_entity_poly.pdbx_seq_one_letter_code
_entity_poly.pdbx_strand_id
1 'polypeptide(L)'
;MKHWKYIPLGFLGLLLMSGCSQRWQDELTDPNGTHKFTVRFETAALGTVQKNETTALDEAAIAEVKGYRFQEGVLQEILVGDDLLQDGTFAFYPTTNTGDIYFVTNDSNDVFGEVKAGTTTLDEFLKTESSTASLATSHIVMTGSLSLNGTTTTTPTVSLRRAVARLDIVSPDSGVAVRSVTIRGIATRGYVFQQSSVASPSTTEWSEWQKEYPEPGLENQTETLTYLSEQAGATLSAEVIVSFGGGLHRMVAEFPAEISRNRIYTLRVHGSGTQATVTVGGSDWENGSNTDATLNQTSRVDVESSILPDGVTVNAACDSVFIPYEGANVQLAIQAEPGAEVRIDGTMYRTTTTVNPLSKSMEAAATVTINSQRRIPGYKRGYLYLNTYLDGKYRGRIVVVLEPNPIQITGAIALDTTGTYDFGKYVDGELGRILLPEGKTVSVEFADDEDHWAKVEPENGEFRILGGWHPNDPKADGRAQSCQLVITNTDGSSRETYEIRRKNWGLPVVEFGGNWWCKYNLRGNSTSFEDQISIQEDPVPNGSSLADYLNRCDTAELRQLLGDQYQGGYTNGLKLSVNGSNYYYAGMRSSAQNFGSISATSMTPDGYQIPDQADFSAFGGSTNYNLGGIGTRVFPNAMAQAVKLTISQRAAVMLLGQEYGPMNFYEFATSLDGACVLYGLGHQWDLTQGNVAKLTIIYATSGSGGSSWGIEGYATENNWWKFSAHNNTKTRTIRCIKTPVEYIY
;
A
#
# COMPACT_ATOMS: atom_id res chain seq x y z
N MET A 1 -12.67 69.77 48.46
CA MET A 1 -12.19 71.17 48.48
C MET A 1 -12.48 71.80 47.13
N LYS A 2 -13.27 72.90 47.11
CA LYS A 2 -13.51 73.92 46.04
C LYS A 2 -13.86 73.39 44.63
N HIS A 3 -15.10 73.37 44.13
CA HIS A 3 -16.01 74.49 43.77
C HIS A 3 -15.38 75.66 42.98
N TRP A 4 -15.72 75.77 41.68
CA TRP A 4 -16.43 76.92 41.06
C TRP A 4 -16.76 76.61 39.57
N LYS A 5 -18.03 76.35 39.17
CA LYS A 5 -19.08 77.22 38.53
C LYS A 5 -18.57 78.08 37.36
N TYR A 6 -19.26 78.20 36.23
CA TYR A 6 -20.62 78.78 35.97
C TYR A 6 -21.30 78.06 34.77
N ILE A 7 -22.57 77.65 34.77
CA ILE A 7 -23.88 78.37 34.79
C ILE A 7 -24.31 78.93 33.41
N PRO A 8 -25.61 78.85 33.04
CA PRO A 8 -26.11 78.31 31.77
C PRO A 8 -26.90 79.33 30.91
N LEU A 9 -27.42 78.90 29.76
CA LEU A 9 -28.62 79.33 29.01
C LEU A 9 -28.52 78.60 27.63
N GLY A 10 -29.53 78.00 27.01
CA GLY A 10 -30.94 78.35 26.94
C GLY A 10 -31.27 78.75 25.49
N PHE A 11 -31.94 77.84 24.77
CA PHE A 11 -32.83 78.10 23.62
C PHE A 11 -32.28 78.58 22.24
N LEU A 12 -32.60 77.75 21.25
CA LEU A 12 -33.23 78.08 19.95
C LEU A 12 -32.38 78.61 18.77
N GLY A 13 -32.46 77.85 17.66
CA GLY A 13 -32.80 78.45 16.36
C GLY A 13 -31.72 78.42 15.26
N LEU A 14 -31.80 77.36 14.44
CA LEU A 14 -31.75 77.36 12.96
C LEU A 14 -30.87 78.39 12.21
N LEU A 15 -30.00 77.91 11.30
CA LEU A 15 -30.19 77.91 9.83
C LEU A 15 -28.85 77.61 9.11
N LEU A 16 -28.89 76.59 8.24
CA LEU A 16 -28.21 76.47 6.91
C LEU A 16 -26.66 76.45 6.87
N MET A 17 -25.94 75.66 6.06
CA MET A 17 -26.25 74.78 4.93
C MET A 17 -24.99 73.97 4.55
N SER A 18 -25.22 72.72 4.16
CA SER A 18 -24.53 71.93 3.13
C SER A 18 -22.99 71.94 2.99
N GLY A 19 -22.41 70.76 3.20
CA GLY A 19 -21.15 70.31 2.58
C GLY A 19 -21.02 68.80 2.70
N CYS A 20 -21.34 68.07 1.63
CA CYS A 20 -21.24 66.61 1.54
C CYS A 20 -19.82 66.10 1.82
N SER A 21 -19.72 64.97 2.53
CA SER A 21 -18.79 63.90 2.16
C SER A 21 -19.49 62.54 2.28
N GLN A 22 -19.95 62.05 1.13
CA GLN A 22 -20.07 60.62 0.88
C GLN A 22 -18.67 60.02 1.07
N ARG A 23 -18.46 59.24 2.13
CA ARG A 23 -17.25 58.42 2.28
C ARG A 23 -17.45 57.30 3.30
N TRP A 24 -18.42 56.42 3.04
CA TRP A 24 -18.67 55.26 3.91
C TRP A 24 -19.04 53.97 3.13
N GLN A 25 -18.88 53.96 1.81
CA GLN A 25 -19.11 52.78 0.95
C GLN A 25 -17.81 52.20 0.34
N ASP A 26 -16.66 52.84 0.56
CA ASP A 26 -15.40 52.49 -0.13
C ASP A 26 -14.51 51.47 0.61
N GLU A 27 -14.92 50.92 1.76
CA GLU A 27 -14.13 49.89 2.46
C GLU A 27 -14.68 48.46 2.31
N LEU A 28 -15.88 48.30 1.75
CA LEU A 28 -16.46 46.99 1.40
C LEU A 28 -16.25 46.64 -0.07
N THR A 29 -15.46 47.41 -0.81
CA THR A 29 -15.27 47.26 -2.25
C THR A 29 -13.78 47.41 -2.59
N ASP A 30 -13.16 46.40 -3.23
CA ASP A 30 -11.82 46.53 -3.83
C ASP A 30 -11.84 47.66 -4.88
N PRO A 31 -10.71 48.35 -5.17
CA PRO A 31 -10.58 49.31 -6.28
C PRO A 31 -11.13 48.84 -7.66
N ASN A 32 -11.40 47.55 -7.86
CA ASN A 32 -12.04 46.97 -9.03
C ASN A 32 -13.59 46.84 -8.96
N GLY A 33 -14.23 47.23 -7.84
CA GLY A 33 -15.70 47.17 -7.69
C GLY A 33 -16.25 45.86 -7.09
N THR A 34 -15.39 44.96 -6.61
CA THR A 34 -15.78 43.67 -6.02
C THR A 34 -16.02 43.81 -4.51
N HIS A 35 -17.16 43.32 -4.00
CA HIS A 35 -17.39 43.37 -2.55
C HIS A 35 -16.38 42.49 -1.80
N LYS A 36 -15.89 42.95 -0.65
CA LYS A 36 -14.95 42.22 0.20
C LYS A 36 -15.44 42.19 1.64
N PHE A 37 -15.35 41.03 2.29
CA PHE A 37 -15.49 40.91 3.73
C PHE A 37 -14.46 39.92 4.30
N THR A 38 -14.03 40.15 5.54
CA THR A 38 -13.06 39.31 6.24
C THR A 38 -13.77 38.58 7.37
N VAL A 39 -13.55 37.27 7.51
CA VAL A 39 -14.14 36.46 8.59
C VAL A 39 -13.05 35.91 9.47
N ARG A 40 -13.24 35.99 10.79
CA ARG A 40 -12.43 35.25 11.74
C ARG A 40 -13.11 33.93 12.07
N PHE A 41 -12.42 32.82 11.89
CA PHE A 41 -12.92 31.53 12.33
C PHE A 41 -12.37 31.17 13.70
N GLU A 42 -13.25 30.72 14.58
CA GLU A 42 -12.91 30.25 15.91
C GLU A 42 -13.54 28.87 16.12
N THR A 43 -12.81 27.95 16.75
CA THR A 43 -13.43 26.74 17.32
C THR A 43 -14.00 27.09 18.69
N ALA A 44 -14.97 26.32 19.19
CA ALA A 44 -15.75 26.68 20.38
C ALA A 44 -14.99 26.74 21.72
N ALA A 45 -13.66 26.62 21.74
CA ALA A 45 -12.80 26.85 22.91
C ALA A 45 -11.63 27.78 22.51
N LEU A 46 -11.34 28.75 23.39
CA LEU A 46 -10.54 29.95 23.13
C LEU A 46 -9.16 29.72 22.46
N GLY A 47 -8.97 30.35 21.30
CA GLY A 47 -7.65 30.78 20.81
C GLY A 47 -7.35 30.38 19.35
N THR A 48 -7.40 31.38 18.46
CA THR A 48 -6.85 31.48 17.09
C THR A 48 -6.41 30.18 16.39
N VAL A 49 -7.12 29.83 15.32
CA VAL A 49 -6.70 28.80 14.34
C VAL A 49 -5.32 29.13 13.77
N GLN A 50 -4.41 28.15 13.69
CA GLN A 50 -3.12 28.29 13.01
C GLN A 50 -3.04 27.40 11.76
N LYS A 51 -2.29 27.87 10.75
CA LYS A 51 -1.87 27.07 9.58
C LYS A 51 -0.65 26.27 10.02
N ASN A 52 -0.70 24.95 9.97
CA ASN A 52 0.46 24.13 10.31
C ASN A 52 0.66 23.01 9.28
N GLU A 53 1.90 22.79 8.86
CA GLU A 53 2.32 21.77 7.90
C GLU A 53 3.03 20.60 8.62
N THR A 54 2.41 20.05 9.66
CA THR A 54 2.95 18.89 10.39
C THR A 54 2.24 17.59 10.04
N THR A 55 2.95 16.46 10.16
CA THR A 55 2.51 15.11 9.77
C THR A 55 1.58 14.40 10.77
N ALA A 56 1.24 15.02 11.89
CA ALA A 56 0.20 14.55 12.82
C ALA A 56 -1.10 15.32 12.55
N LEU A 57 -2.26 14.65 12.62
CA LEU A 57 -3.59 15.24 12.46
C LEU A 57 -3.78 16.41 13.43
N ASP A 58 -3.69 17.65 12.94
CA ASP A 58 -4.07 18.84 13.70
C ASP A 58 -5.59 19.00 13.62
N GLU A 59 -6.27 18.55 14.68
CA GLU A 59 -7.73 18.55 14.79
C GLU A 59 -8.36 19.96 14.77
N ALA A 60 -7.55 21.03 14.84
CA ALA A 60 -8.00 22.42 14.79
C ALA A 60 -7.52 23.17 13.53
N ALA A 61 -6.66 22.57 12.70
CA ALA A 61 -6.13 23.21 11.51
C ALA A 61 -7.20 23.41 10.42
N ILE A 62 -7.11 24.57 9.76
CA ILE A 62 -7.89 24.92 8.58
C ILE A 62 -6.92 25.05 7.41
N ALA A 63 -6.94 24.07 6.51
CA ALA A 63 -6.18 24.09 5.27
C ALA A 63 -6.88 24.94 4.20
N GLU A 64 -8.20 24.82 4.10
CA GLU A 64 -9.04 25.56 3.14
C GLU A 64 -10.41 25.87 3.73
N VAL A 65 -11.07 26.92 3.21
CA VAL A 65 -12.45 27.27 3.54
C VAL A 65 -13.22 27.65 2.28
N LYS A 66 -14.41 27.07 2.11
CA LYS A 66 -15.40 27.48 1.11
C LYS A 66 -16.62 28.07 1.83
N GLY A 67 -17.19 29.14 1.29
CA GLY A 67 -18.44 29.75 1.73
C GLY A 67 -19.55 29.59 0.69
N TYR A 68 -20.72 29.14 1.10
CA TYR A 68 -21.88 28.91 0.24
C TYR A 68 -22.95 29.95 0.59
N ARG A 69 -23.20 30.94 -0.28
CA ARG A 69 -24.13 32.05 0.01
C ARG A 69 -25.53 31.75 -0.51
N PHE A 70 -26.51 31.75 0.38
CA PHE A 70 -27.92 31.54 0.10
C PHE A 70 -28.70 32.85 0.20
N GLN A 71 -29.69 33.00 -0.67
CA GLN A 71 -30.68 34.07 -0.62
C GLN A 71 -32.04 33.48 -0.93
N GLU A 72 -33.05 33.78 -0.11
CA GLU A 72 -34.40 33.22 -0.22
C GLU A 72 -34.41 31.67 -0.29
N GLY A 73 -33.46 31.03 0.39
CA GLY A 73 -33.35 29.57 0.46
C GLY A 73 -32.71 28.89 -0.75
N VAL A 74 -32.16 29.63 -1.73
CA VAL A 74 -31.46 29.08 -2.90
C VAL A 74 -30.01 29.55 -2.92
N LEU A 75 -29.08 28.63 -3.20
CA LEU A 75 -27.65 28.93 -3.34
C LEU A 75 -27.43 29.90 -4.49
N GLN A 76 -26.76 31.02 -4.25
CA GLN A 76 -26.47 32.04 -5.26
C GLN A 76 -25.03 31.99 -5.76
N GLU A 77 -24.08 31.67 -4.89
CA GLU A 77 -22.66 31.62 -5.22
C GLU A 77 -21.85 30.76 -4.25
N ILE A 78 -20.73 30.24 -4.74
CA ILE A 78 -19.72 29.51 -3.96
C ILE A 78 -18.47 30.39 -3.92
N LEU A 79 -18.01 30.71 -2.72
CA LEU A 79 -16.89 31.59 -2.43
C LEU A 79 -15.72 30.76 -1.93
N VAL A 80 -14.53 30.96 -2.52
CA VAL A 80 -13.29 30.38 -2.01
C VAL A 80 -12.62 31.42 -1.12
N GLY A 81 -12.22 31.04 0.09
CA GLY A 81 -11.47 31.93 0.96
C GLY A 81 -10.06 32.14 0.44
N ASP A 82 -9.65 33.40 0.29
CA ASP A 82 -8.25 33.76 -0.01
C ASP A 82 -7.34 33.41 1.18
N ASP A 83 -6.05 33.18 0.89
CA ASP A 83 -5.03 32.74 1.86
C ASP A 83 -5.06 33.50 3.20
N LEU A 84 -4.84 32.76 4.30
CA LEU A 84 -4.79 33.23 5.67
C LEU A 84 -4.02 34.55 5.83
N LEU A 85 -4.73 35.59 6.29
CA LEU A 85 -4.08 36.77 6.87
C LEU A 85 -3.43 36.35 8.21
N GLN A 86 -2.38 37.06 8.65
CA GLN A 86 -1.49 36.69 9.78
C GLN A 86 -2.20 36.45 11.14
N ASP A 87 -3.52 36.62 11.25
CA ASP A 87 -4.33 36.59 12.48
C ASP A 87 -5.44 35.52 12.53
N GLY A 88 -5.47 34.57 11.58
CA GLY A 88 -6.50 33.50 11.55
C GLY A 88 -7.80 33.94 10.84
N THR A 89 -7.71 34.92 9.95
CA THR A 89 -8.85 35.42 9.17
C THR A 89 -8.73 35.09 7.68
N PHE A 90 -9.89 34.93 7.03
CA PHE A 90 -10.01 34.69 5.59
C PHE A 90 -10.81 35.81 4.93
N ALA A 91 -10.36 36.25 3.76
CA ALA A 91 -11.10 37.21 2.95
C ALA A 91 -11.97 36.48 1.91
N PHE A 92 -13.19 36.98 1.72
CA PHE A 92 -14.15 36.46 0.75
C PHE A 92 -14.72 37.61 -0.09
N TYR A 93 -15.08 37.30 -1.33
CA TYR A 93 -15.50 38.29 -2.32
C TYR A 93 -16.87 37.95 -2.92
N PRO A 94 -17.98 38.27 -2.22
CA PRO A 94 -19.31 37.96 -2.70
C PRO A 94 -19.77 38.94 -3.77
N THR A 95 -20.72 38.51 -4.60
CA THR A 95 -21.38 39.40 -5.58
C THR A 95 -22.31 40.43 -4.92
N THR A 96 -22.79 40.17 -3.70
CA THR A 96 -23.64 41.09 -2.91
C THR A 96 -23.42 40.92 -1.40
N ASN A 97 -23.69 41.96 -0.61
CA ASN A 97 -23.57 41.93 0.86
C ASN A 97 -24.86 41.51 1.58
N THR A 98 -25.63 40.58 1.00
CA THR A 98 -26.93 40.13 1.56
C THR A 98 -27.08 38.61 1.46
N GLY A 99 -27.84 38.03 2.39
CA GLY A 99 -28.07 36.58 2.48
C GLY A 99 -27.26 35.90 3.59
N ASP A 100 -27.35 34.57 3.64
CA ASP A 100 -26.71 33.74 4.67
C ASP A 100 -25.59 32.91 4.03
N ILE A 101 -24.41 32.91 4.65
CA ILE A 101 -23.25 32.14 4.20
C ILE A 101 -23.03 30.97 5.14
N TYR A 102 -22.91 29.78 4.56
CA TYR A 102 -22.50 28.56 5.25
C TYR A 102 -21.06 28.24 4.88
N PHE A 103 -20.20 28.12 5.88
CA PHE A 103 -18.78 27.83 5.70
C PHE A 103 -18.51 26.35 5.92
N VAL A 104 -17.65 25.79 5.07
CA VAL A 104 -17.12 24.44 5.18
C VAL A 104 -15.60 24.51 5.09
N THR A 105 -14.91 23.90 6.05
CA THR A 105 -13.45 23.79 6.03
C THR A 105 -13.00 22.41 5.58
N ASN A 106 -11.80 22.33 5.00
CA ASN A 106 -11.10 21.06 4.73
C ASN A 106 -11.88 20.07 3.83
N ASP A 107 -12.71 20.57 2.93
CA ASP A 107 -13.48 19.81 1.95
C ASP A 107 -12.60 19.34 0.77
N SER A 108 -11.68 18.44 1.08
CA SER A 108 -10.65 17.93 0.15
C SER A 108 -11.15 16.83 -0.80
N ASN A 109 -12.37 16.33 -0.61
CA ASN A 109 -12.93 15.18 -1.34
C ASN A 109 -14.11 15.53 -2.26
N ASP A 110 -14.32 16.81 -2.56
CA ASP A 110 -15.44 17.29 -3.39
C ASP A 110 -16.80 16.81 -2.87
N VAL A 111 -17.00 16.86 -1.55
CA VAL A 111 -18.26 16.42 -0.90
C VAL A 111 -19.47 17.19 -1.45
N PHE A 112 -19.23 18.39 -1.98
CA PHE A 112 -20.23 19.28 -2.55
C PHE A 112 -20.22 19.32 -4.08
N GLY A 113 -19.66 18.32 -4.78
CA GLY A 113 -19.55 18.33 -6.25
C GLY A 113 -20.89 18.41 -7.01
N GLU A 114 -22.00 18.02 -6.38
CA GLU A 114 -23.35 18.13 -6.95
C GLU A 114 -24.02 19.49 -6.68
N VAL A 115 -23.44 20.32 -5.82
CA VAL A 115 -23.99 21.60 -5.40
C VAL A 115 -23.77 22.65 -6.49
N LYS A 116 -24.87 23.30 -6.91
CA LYS A 116 -24.88 24.24 -8.03
C LYS A 116 -25.62 25.52 -7.66
N ALA A 117 -24.94 26.65 -7.89
CA ALA A 117 -25.53 27.97 -7.77
C ALA A 117 -26.74 28.12 -8.71
N GLY A 118 -27.80 28.74 -8.22
CA GLY A 118 -29.07 28.95 -8.89
C GLY A 118 -30.05 27.78 -8.81
N THR A 119 -29.63 26.59 -8.36
CA THR A 119 -30.50 25.40 -8.33
C THR A 119 -30.59 24.72 -6.97
N THR A 120 -29.47 24.59 -6.23
CA THR A 120 -29.46 23.87 -4.96
C THR A 120 -30.18 24.66 -3.88
N THR A 121 -31.16 24.04 -3.23
CA THR A 121 -31.88 24.65 -2.10
C THR A 121 -31.10 24.52 -0.80
N LEU A 122 -31.40 25.37 0.18
CA LEU A 122 -30.76 25.31 1.49
C LEU A 122 -31.04 23.98 2.21
N ASP A 123 -32.25 23.43 2.07
CA ASP A 123 -32.62 22.15 2.69
C ASP A 123 -31.83 20.97 2.09
N GLU A 124 -31.66 20.94 0.77
CA GLU A 124 -30.82 19.95 0.08
C GLU A 124 -29.35 20.09 0.52
N PHE A 125 -28.84 21.32 0.58
CA PHE A 125 -27.46 21.60 0.98
C PHE A 125 -27.18 21.16 2.43
N LEU A 126 -28.06 21.49 3.38
CA LEU A 126 -27.90 21.08 4.78
C LEU A 126 -28.01 19.56 4.97
N LYS A 127 -28.63 18.85 4.03
CA LYS A 127 -28.71 17.37 4.00
C LYS A 127 -27.57 16.69 3.26
N THR A 128 -26.53 17.42 2.83
CA THR A 128 -25.34 16.83 2.22
C THR A 128 -24.70 15.83 3.18
N GLU A 129 -24.52 14.60 2.71
CA GLU A 129 -23.93 13.49 3.45
C GLU A 129 -22.49 13.21 2.99
N SER A 130 -21.67 12.68 3.89
CA SER A 130 -20.32 12.23 3.57
C SER A 130 -19.91 11.04 4.42
N SER A 131 -18.96 10.25 3.93
CA SER A 131 -18.42 9.14 4.70
C SER A 131 -17.66 9.66 5.92
N THR A 132 -17.70 8.92 7.04
CA THR A 132 -16.95 9.31 8.26
C THR A 132 -15.46 9.46 7.98
N ALA A 133 -14.90 8.61 7.10
CA ALA A 133 -13.50 8.69 6.68
C ALA A 133 -13.18 9.98 5.90
N SER A 134 -14.10 10.43 5.04
CA SER A 134 -13.96 11.68 4.28
C SER A 134 -14.04 12.92 5.18
N LEU A 135 -14.81 12.87 6.27
CA LEU A 135 -14.95 13.97 7.23
C LEU A 135 -13.75 14.12 8.18
N ALA A 136 -12.90 13.09 8.31
CA ALA A 136 -11.75 13.06 9.20
C ALA A 136 -10.53 12.39 8.50
N THR A 137 -9.99 13.08 7.48
CA THR A 137 -8.84 12.61 6.69
C THR A 137 -7.51 13.10 7.26
N SER A 138 -6.74 13.93 6.53
CA SER A 138 -5.57 14.64 7.05
C SER A 138 -5.97 15.84 7.92
N HIS A 139 -7.19 16.35 7.75
CA HIS A 139 -7.80 17.42 8.52
C HIS A 139 -9.27 17.11 8.79
N ILE A 140 -9.85 17.70 9.83
CA ILE A 140 -11.27 17.52 10.19
C ILE A 140 -12.15 18.54 9.46
N VAL A 141 -13.23 18.08 8.84
CA VAL A 141 -14.26 18.97 8.25
C VAL A 141 -15.00 19.69 9.37
N MET A 142 -15.05 21.01 9.28
CA MET A 142 -15.78 21.87 10.22
C MET A 142 -16.78 22.75 9.48
N THR A 143 -17.90 23.05 10.12
CA THR A 143 -18.96 23.89 9.56
C THR A 143 -19.32 25.04 10.47
N GLY A 144 -19.70 26.16 9.87
CA GLY A 144 -20.20 27.36 10.55
C GLY A 144 -21.11 28.16 9.65
N SER A 145 -21.73 29.22 10.16
CA SER A 145 -22.58 30.09 9.34
C SER A 145 -22.54 31.54 9.80
N LEU A 146 -22.88 32.45 8.90
CA LEU A 146 -22.93 33.89 9.10
C LEU A 146 -24.09 34.49 8.29
N SER A 147 -24.90 35.34 8.90
CA SER A 147 -25.83 36.19 8.13
C SER A 147 -25.15 37.50 7.75
N LEU A 148 -25.25 37.90 6.47
CA LEU A 148 -24.75 39.20 6.01
C LEU A 148 -25.75 40.33 6.26
N ASN A 149 -27.02 40.01 6.48
CA ASN A 149 -28.08 40.99 6.66
C ASN A 149 -27.89 41.76 7.98
N GLY A 150 -27.48 43.02 7.90
CA GLY A 150 -27.35 43.90 9.08
C GLY A 150 -26.04 43.78 9.85
N THR A 151 -25.01 43.13 9.29
CA THR A 151 -23.67 43.04 9.90
C THR A 151 -22.97 44.39 9.85
N THR A 152 -22.74 45.00 11.03
CA THR A 152 -22.06 46.31 11.18
C THR A 152 -20.56 46.19 11.49
N THR A 153 -20.07 44.96 11.66
CA THR A 153 -18.69 44.66 12.07
C THR A 153 -17.82 44.41 10.84
N THR A 154 -16.61 44.98 10.82
CA THR A 154 -15.65 44.82 9.71
C THR A 154 -15.09 43.40 9.59
N THR A 155 -15.04 42.65 10.70
CA THR A 155 -14.54 41.28 10.76
C THR A 155 -15.42 40.42 11.69
N PRO A 156 -16.56 39.88 11.21
CA PRO A 156 -17.38 38.97 12.00
C PRO A 156 -16.62 37.69 12.39
N THR A 157 -16.89 37.20 13.58
CA THR A 157 -16.39 35.90 14.08
C THR A 157 -17.42 34.81 13.80
N VAL A 158 -16.97 33.70 13.22
CA VAL A 158 -17.79 32.49 12.98
C VAL A 158 -17.25 31.35 13.83
N SER A 159 -18.11 30.80 14.68
CA SER A 159 -17.82 29.59 15.43
C SER A 159 -17.97 28.36 14.54
N LEU A 160 -16.89 27.60 14.38
CA LEU A 160 -16.85 26.35 13.66
C LEU A 160 -17.11 25.17 14.59
N ARG A 161 -17.86 24.19 14.10
CA ARG A 161 -18.09 22.89 14.74
C ARG A 161 -17.58 21.76 13.86
N ARG A 162 -16.84 20.82 14.43
CA ARG A 162 -16.43 19.60 13.73
C ARG A 162 -17.66 18.79 13.32
N ALA A 163 -17.61 18.22 12.10
CA ALA A 163 -18.68 17.39 11.56
C ALA A 163 -18.75 16.00 12.20
N VAL A 164 -17.70 15.60 12.93
CA VAL A 164 -17.54 14.31 13.60
C VAL A 164 -17.39 14.47 15.12
N ALA A 165 -17.54 13.37 15.85
CA ALA A 165 -17.08 13.19 17.23
C ALA A 165 -15.77 12.40 17.25
N ARG A 166 -15.02 12.47 18.35
CA ARG A 166 -13.80 11.68 18.59
C ARG A 166 -14.07 10.61 19.65
N LEU A 167 -13.50 9.42 19.46
CA LEU A 167 -13.51 8.34 20.44
C LEU A 167 -12.09 8.07 20.93
N ASP A 168 -11.89 8.24 22.23
CA ASP A 168 -10.62 7.98 22.92
C ASP A 168 -10.74 6.75 23.82
N ILE A 169 -9.60 6.17 24.19
CA ILE A 169 -9.46 5.23 25.30
C ILE A 169 -8.41 5.72 26.30
N VAL A 170 -8.67 5.49 27.57
CA VAL A 170 -7.75 5.80 28.67
C VAL A 170 -7.64 4.56 29.55
N SER A 171 -6.43 4.05 29.76
CA SER A 171 -6.12 3.04 30.79
C SER A 171 -5.16 3.67 31.79
N PRO A 172 -5.63 4.31 32.87
CA PRO A 172 -4.79 5.09 33.76
C PRO A 172 -4.12 4.25 34.88
N ASP A 173 -4.63 3.05 35.14
CA ASP A 173 -4.23 2.24 36.28
C ASP A 173 -3.12 1.24 35.90
N SER A 174 -2.03 1.24 36.65
CA SER A 174 -0.94 0.28 36.40
C SER A 174 -1.33 -1.14 36.81
N GLY A 175 -0.91 -2.13 36.02
CA GLY A 175 -1.32 -3.53 36.12
C GLY A 175 -2.63 -3.85 35.38
N VAL A 176 -3.21 -2.88 34.66
CA VAL A 176 -4.40 -3.03 33.83
C VAL A 176 -4.08 -2.62 32.39
N ALA A 177 -3.83 -3.61 31.54
CA ALA A 177 -3.40 -3.39 30.16
C ALA A 177 -4.52 -3.73 29.18
N VAL A 178 -4.97 -2.76 28.38
CA VAL A 178 -5.92 -3.04 27.29
C VAL A 178 -5.21 -3.85 26.21
N ARG A 179 -5.86 -4.92 25.76
CA ARG A 179 -5.36 -5.89 24.77
C ARG A 179 -6.11 -5.79 23.45
N SER A 180 -7.40 -5.48 23.50
CA SER A 180 -8.20 -5.23 22.30
C SER A 180 -9.38 -4.33 22.60
N VAL A 181 -9.80 -3.55 21.60
CA VAL A 181 -11.02 -2.76 21.60
C VAL A 181 -11.78 -3.05 20.33
N THR A 182 -13.07 -3.38 20.45
CA THR A 182 -13.99 -3.59 19.34
C THR A 182 -15.21 -2.71 19.53
N ILE A 183 -15.50 -1.83 18.58
CA ILE A 183 -16.65 -0.93 18.58
C ILE A 183 -17.63 -1.40 17.52
N ARG A 184 -18.85 -1.74 17.90
CA ARG A 184 -19.90 -2.25 17.01
C ARG A 184 -21.01 -1.23 16.84
N GLY A 185 -21.55 -1.08 15.64
CA GLY A 185 -22.69 -0.17 15.37
C GLY A 185 -22.25 1.26 15.04
N ILE A 186 -21.12 1.42 14.37
CA ILE A 186 -20.62 2.73 13.92
C ILE A 186 -21.32 3.11 12.62
N ALA A 187 -21.85 4.33 12.54
CA ALA A 187 -22.36 4.88 11.29
C ALA A 187 -21.21 5.12 10.28
N THR A 188 -21.32 4.57 9.08
CA THR A 188 -20.30 4.75 8.02
C THR A 188 -20.32 6.14 7.39
N ARG A 189 -21.39 6.91 7.60
CA ARG A 189 -21.61 8.25 7.06
C ARG A 189 -22.47 9.11 7.97
N GLY A 190 -22.34 10.42 7.80
CA GLY A 190 -23.09 11.44 8.54
C GLY A 190 -23.36 12.68 7.69
N TYR A 191 -24.21 13.56 8.21
CA TYR A 191 -24.44 14.88 7.58
C TYR A 191 -23.28 15.83 7.84
N VAL A 192 -22.82 16.54 6.80
CA VAL A 192 -21.75 17.55 6.92
C VAL A 192 -22.18 18.68 7.88
N PHE A 193 -23.42 19.14 7.75
CA PHE A 193 -24.03 20.13 8.63
C PHE A 193 -24.86 19.49 9.74
N GLN A 194 -24.92 20.18 10.88
CA GLN A 194 -25.74 19.79 12.01
C GLN A 194 -27.24 19.84 11.63
N GLN A 195 -27.96 18.78 11.97
CA GLN A 195 -29.42 18.71 11.78
C GLN A 195 -30.17 19.25 13.02
N SER A 196 -31.48 19.46 12.90
CA SER A 196 -32.32 19.92 14.01
C SER A 196 -32.35 18.97 15.22
N SER A 197 -32.07 17.68 14.98
CA SER A 197 -31.91 16.63 15.99
C SER A 197 -30.79 15.70 15.55
N VAL A 198 -30.11 15.04 16.49
CA VAL A 198 -29.09 14.03 16.18
C VAL A 198 -29.72 12.94 15.31
N ALA A 199 -29.14 12.70 14.14
CA ALA A 199 -29.66 11.74 13.18
C ALA A 199 -28.56 11.28 12.22
N SER A 200 -28.66 10.01 11.80
CA SER A 200 -27.88 9.47 10.70
C SER A 200 -28.66 9.62 9.38
N PRO A 201 -27.99 9.82 8.23
CA PRO A 201 -28.62 9.72 6.93
C PRO A 201 -29.39 8.41 6.71
N SER A 202 -30.46 8.44 5.90
CA SER A 202 -31.25 7.23 5.60
C SER A 202 -30.47 6.17 4.82
N THR A 203 -29.36 6.56 4.19
CA THR A 203 -28.42 5.73 3.42
C THR A 203 -27.32 5.13 4.30
N THR A 204 -27.34 5.37 5.62
CA THR A 204 -26.29 4.91 6.54
C THR A 204 -26.25 3.39 6.66
N GLU A 205 -25.06 2.83 6.46
CA GLU A 205 -24.71 1.47 6.83
C GLU A 205 -24.01 1.48 8.20
N TRP A 206 -24.00 0.32 8.86
CA TRP A 206 -23.41 0.14 10.18
C TRP A 206 -22.19 -0.77 10.10
N SER A 207 -21.08 -0.34 10.69
CA SER A 207 -19.82 -1.07 10.67
C SER A 207 -19.30 -1.43 12.06
N GLU A 208 -18.23 -2.21 12.06
CA GLU A 208 -17.43 -2.57 13.23
C GLU A 208 -16.01 -2.01 13.04
N TRP A 209 -15.43 -1.52 14.13
CA TRP A 209 -14.04 -1.09 14.19
C TRP A 209 -13.32 -1.88 15.28
N GLN A 210 -12.10 -2.37 15.01
CA GLN A 210 -11.32 -3.15 15.96
C GLN A 210 -9.86 -2.71 15.99
N LYS A 211 -9.26 -2.72 17.18
CA LYS A 211 -7.83 -2.55 17.41
C LYS A 211 -7.30 -3.57 18.40
N GLU A 212 -6.10 -4.06 18.14
CA GLU A 212 -5.36 -4.94 19.04
C GLU A 212 -4.09 -4.24 19.53
N TYR A 213 -3.74 -4.48 20.78
CA TYR A 213 -2.51 -4.00 21.41
C TYR A 213 -1.59 -5.20 21.67
N PRO A 214 -0.40 -5.28 21.04
CA PRO A 214 0.59 -6.32 21.33
C PRO A 214 1.10 -6.22 22.77
N GLU A 215 1.83 -7.21 23.28
CA GLU A 215 2.39 -7.16 24.65
C GLU A 215 3.36 -5.97 24.81
N PRO A 216 3.30 -5.22 25.93
CA PRO A 216 2.51 -5.46 27.15
C PRO A 216 1.02 -5.04 27.09
N GLY A 217 0.62 -4.23 26.12
CA GLY A 217 -0.75 -3.69 25.95
C GLY A 217 -0.79 -2.18 26.17
N LEU A 218 -1.96 -1.56 26.05
CA LEU A 218 -2.13 -0.15 26.41
C LEU A 218 -2.35 -0.04 27.92
N GLU A 219 -1.32 0.41 28.63
CA GLU A 219 -1.32 0.62 30.08
C GLU A 219 -0.75 2.01 30.38
N ASN A 220 -1.34 2.69 31.37
CA ASN A 220 -0.94 4.02 31.81
C ASN A 220 -0.85 5.05 30.67
N GLN A 221 -1.78 4.98 29.71
CA GLN A 221 -1.78 5.77 28.49
C GLN A 221 -3.19 6.19 28.08
N THR A 222 -3.26 7.25 27.27
CA THR A 222 -4.45 7.73 26.57
C THR A 222 -4.17 7.65 25.07
N GLU A 223 -5.15 7.21 24.30
CA GLU A 223 -5.04 7.13 22.85
C GLU A 223 -6.36 7.46 22.17
N THR A 224 -6.31 8.19 21.05
CA THR A 224 -7.46 8.34 20.17
C THR A 224 -7.63 7.08 19.33
N LEU A 225 -8.81 6.47 19.42
CA LEU A 225 -9.15 5.24 18.70
C LEU A 225 -9.60 5.53 17.27
N THR A 226 -10.64 6.36 17.13
CA THR A 226 -11.29 6.66 15.85
C THR A 226 -12.20 7.88 15.95
N TYR A 227 -12.76 8.31 14.82
CA TYR A 227 -13.80 9.35 14.74
C TYR A 227 -15.15 8.72 14.40
N LEU A 228 -16.23 9.33 14.90
CA LEU A 228 -17.61 8.86 14.75
C LEU A 228 -18.46 9.94 14.06
N SER A 229 -19.32 9.55 13.13
CA SER A 229 -20.37 10.44 12.63
C SER A 229 -21.43 10.67 13.70
N GLU A 230 -22.14 11.80 13.61
CA GLU A 230 -23.34 12.05 14.41
C GLU A 230 -24.39 10.96 14.14
N GLN A 231 -24.90 10.30 15.19
CA GLN A 231 -25.82 9.16 15.06
C GLN A 231 -26.78 9.06 16.25
N ALA A 232 -28.06 8.78 15.96
CA ALA A 232 -29.09 8.49 16.96
C ALA A 232 -29.59 7.04 16.81
N GLY A 233 -29.88 6.38 17.93
CA GLY A 233 -30.59 5.09 17.94
C GLY A 233 -29.76 3.85 17.58
N ALA A 234 -28.43 3.92 17.64
CA ALA A 234 -27.57 2.77 17.41
C ALA A 234 -27.32 2.00 18.72
N THR A 235 -27.32 0.68 18.66
CA THR A 235 -26.76 -0.21 19.70
C THR A 235 -25.22 -0.11 19.71
N LEU A 236 -24.68 1.12 19.75
CA LEU A 236 -23.26 1.37 19.75
C LEU A 236 -22.70 0.87 21.08
N SER A 237 -21.77 -0.07 20.99
CA SER A 237 -21.16 -0.70 22.15
C SER A 237 -19.66 -0.85 21.94
N ALA A 238 -18.89 -0.64 23.00
CA ALA A 238 -17.49 -0.97 23.05
C ALA A 238 -17.31 -2.29 23.80
N GLU A 239 -16.66 -3.26 23.16
CA GLU A 239 -16.08 -4.40 23.82
C GLU A 239 -14.58 -4.13 24.03
N VAL A 240 -14.11 -4.27 25.26
CA VAL A 240 -12.70 -4.07 25.61
C VAL A 240 -12.19 -5.34 26.29
N ILE A 241 -11.11 -5.91 25.76
CA ILE A 241 -10.37 -7.01 26.38
C ILE A 241 -9.20 -6.42 27.17
N VAL A 242 -9.13 -6.71 28.46
CA VAL A 242 -8.18 -6.13 29.40
C VAL A 242 -7.41 -7.26 30.10
N SER A 243 -6.09 -7.14 30.19
CA SER A 243 -5.24 -8.01 30.99
C SER A 243 -5.06 -7.40 32.38
N PHE A 244 -5.48 -8.12 33.42
CA PHE A 244 -5.17 -7.79 34.81
C PHE A 244 -5.24 -9.05 35.68
N GLY A 245 -4.53 -9.06 36.82
CA GLY A 245 -4.55 -10.20 37.75
C GLY A 245 -4.09 -11.52 37.14
N GLY A 246 -3.28 -11.48 36.08
CA GLY A 246 -2.76 -12.67 35.39
C GLY A 246 -3.70 -13.31 34.37
N GLY A 247 -4.80 -12.65 33.97
CA GLY A 247 -5.59 -13.12 32.82
C GLY A 247 -6.39 -12.04 32.12
N LEU A 248 -7.24 -12.46 31.18
CA LEU A 248 -7.95 -11.60 30.25
C LEU A 248 -9.42 -11.51 30.60
N HIS A 249 -9.90 -10.28 30.64
CA HIS A 249 -11.26 -9.95 31.02
C HIS A 249 -11.90 -9.18 29.90
N ARG A 250 -13.14 -9.53 29.57
CA ARG A 250 -13.94 -8.74 28.65
C ARG A 250 -14.88 -7.83 29.42
N MET A 251 -14.88 -6.57 29.04
CA MET A 251 -15.85 -5.58 29.48
C MET A 251 -16.62 -5.06 28.28
N VAL A 252 -17.92 -4.80 28.47
CA VAL A 252 -18.77 -4.16 27.47
C VAL A 252 -19.27 -2.85 28.06
N ALA A 253 -19.13 -1.77 27.31
CA ALA A 253 -19.62 -0.45 27.68
C ALA A 253 -20.62 0.03 26.61
N GLU A 254 -21.78 0.49 27.06
CA GLU A 254 -22.80 1.08 26.21
C GLU A 254 -22.53 2.57 26.05
N PHE A 255 -22.72 3.08 24.83
CA PHE A 255 -22.63 4.50 24.58
C PHE A 255 -23.96 5.21 24.89
N PRO A 256 -23.97 6.54 25.06
CA PRO A 256 -25.20 7.31 25.09
C PRO A 256 -26.06 7.05 23.85
N ALA A 257 -27.39 7.15 23.99
CA ALA A 257 -28.34 6.91 22.91
C ALA A 257 -28.15 7.80 21.67
N GLU A 258 -27.47 8.94 21.86
CA GLU A 258 -27.13 9.91 20.83
C GLU A 258 -25.62 10.21 20.88
N ILE A 259 -24.97 10.07 19.73
CA ILE A 259 -23.61 10.53 19.49
C ILE A 259 -23.69 11.86 18.78
N SER A 260 -23.33 12.94 19.46
CA SER A 260 -23.35 14.29 18.90
C SER A 260 -21.99 14.64 18.30
N ARG A 261 -21.98 15.35 17.17
CA ARG A 261 -20.75 15.89 16.59
C ARG A 261 -20.04 16.87 17.53
N ASN A 262 -18.76 17.13 17.26
CA ASN A 262 -17.93 18.06 18.03
C ASN A 262 -17.87 17.73 19.53
N ARG A 263 -17.85 16.43 19.84
CA ARG A 263 -17.66 15.87 21.19
C ARG A 263 -16.55 14.85 21.23
N ILE A 264 -16.00 14.65 22.44
CA ILE A 264 -15.14 13.50 22.73
C ILE A 264 -15.94 12.52 23.59
N TYR A 265 -15.94 11.28 23.14
CA TYR A 265 -16.35 10.12 23.91
C TYR A 265 -15.10 9.39 24.38
N THR A 266 -15.00 9.04 25.65
CA THR A 266 -13.83 8.36 26.20
C THR A 266 -14.23 7.03 26.82
N LEU A 267 -13.59 5.94 26.38
CA LEU A 267 -13.60 4.65 27.05
C LEU A 267 -12.55 4.69 28.16
N ARG A 268 -12.99 4.77 29.41
CA ARG A 268 -12.08 4.78 30.56
C ARG A 268 -12.05 3.40 31.19
N VAL A 269 -10.89 2.75 31.12
CA VAL A 269 -10.65 1.41 31.66
C VAL A 269 -9.99 1.57 33.02
N HIS A 270 -10.73 1.32 34.09
CA HIS A 270 -10.24 1.41 35.46
C HIS A 270 -9.95 0.05 36.06
N GLY A 271 -8.98 -0.01 36.98
CA GLY A 271 -8.66 -1.19 37.78
C GLY A 271 -8.49 -0.84 39.25
N SER A 272 -9.28 -1.46 40.13
CA SER A 272 -9.09 -1.37 41.58
C SER A 272 -9.01 -2.77 42.21
N GLY A 273 -7.82 -3.16 42.67
CA GLY A 273 -7.62 -4.45 43.35
C GLY A 273 -7.90 -5.64 42.41
N THR A 274 -9.01 -6.35 42.65
CA THR A 274 -9.42 -7.57 41.89
C THR A 274 -10.50 -7.32 40.84
N GLN A 275 -10.89 -6.07 40.60
CA GLN A 275 -11.94 -5.71 39.64
C GLN A 275 -11.48 -4.60 38.71
N ALA A 276 -11.98 -4.65 37.48
CA ALA A 276 -11.80 -3.59 36.50
C ALA A 276 -13.14 -3.25 35.85
N THR A 277 -13.26 -2.01 35.39
CA THR A 277 -14.49 -1.41 34.85
C THR A 277 -14.17 -0.65 33.57
N VAL A 278 -15.11 -0.62 32.62
CA VAL A 278 -15.02 0.28 31.46
C VAL A 278 -16.18 1.23 31.52
N THR A 279 -15.89 2.51 31.37
CA THR A 279 -16.89 3.58 31.48
C THR A 279 -16.88 4.35 30.19
N VAL A 280 -18.05 4.69 29.65
CA VAL A 280 -18.14 5.62 28.51
C VAL A 280 -18.52 6.98 29.06
N GLY A 281 -17.65 7.95 28.82
CA GLY A 281 -17.93 9.33 29.17
C GLY A 281 -18.16 10.20 27.94
N GLY A 282 -19.25 10.99 27.96
CA GLY A 282 -19.56 11.96 26.93
C GLY A 282 -19.21 13.36 27.41
N SER A 283 -18.47 14.09 26.60
CA SER A 283 -18.08 15.46 26.91
C SER A 283 -18.09 16.36 25.71
N ASP A 284 -18.25 17.65 25.97
CA ASP A 284 -17.77 18.66 25.01
C ASP A 284 -16.29 18.34 24.75
N TRP A 285 -15.79 18.61 23.54
CA TRP A 285 -14.42 18.23 23.10
C TRP A 285 -13.27 18.68 24.05
N GLU A 286 -13.58 19.33 25.16
CA GLU A 286 -12.63 19.83 26.14
C GLU A 286 -12.84 19.33 27.60
N ASN A 287 -13.93 18.63 28.00
CA ASN A 287 -14.09 18.18 29.42
C ASN A 287 -15.08 17.02 29.71
N GLY A 288 -14.55 15.87 30.16
CA GLY A 288 -15.20 14.55 30.43
C GLY A 288 -16.25 14.45 31.55
N SER A 289 -17.30 13.64 31.36
CA SER A 289 -18.17 13.09 32.43
C SER A 289 -18.44 11.59 32.19
N ASN A 290 -18.52 10.75 33.24
CA ASN A 290 -18.41 9.27 33.14
C ASN A 290 -19.73 8.52 33.40
N THR A 291 -19.86 7.30 32.85
CA THR A 291 -20.87 6.30 33.25
C THR A 291 -20.23 4.92 33.43
N ASP A 292 -20.34 4.34 34.63
CA ASP A 292 -19.59 3.14 35.02
C ASP A 292 -20.19 1.82 34.51
N ALA A 293 -19.38 0.94 33.89
CA ALA A 293 -19.74 -0.48 33.71
C ALA A 293 -18.88 -1.37 34.63
N THR A 294 -19.53 -2.07 35.55
CA THR A 294 -18.88 -2.98 36.50
C THR A 294 -18.88 -4.43 36.01
N LEU A 295 -17.77 -5.13 36.23
CA LEU A 295 -17.64 -6.56 35.96
C LEU A 295 -18.58 -7.35 36.88
N ASN A 296 -19.57 -8.05 36.31
CA ASN A 296 -20.42 -9.00 37.03
C ASN A 296 -20.29 -10.38 36.38
N GLN A 297 -19.35 -11.20 36.89
CA GLN A 297 -18.95 -12.47 36.28
C GLN A 297 -19.19 -13.62 37.26
N THR A 298 -20.08 -14.56 36.90
CA THR A 298 -20.39 -15.74 37.71
C THR A 298 -19.94 -17.07 37.09
N SER A 299 -19.37 -17.05 35.87
CA SER A 299 -18.90 -18.24 35.15
C SER A 299 -17.38 -18.44 35.24
N ARG A 300 -16.93 -19.67 35.47
CA ARG A 300 -15.51 -20.07 35.53
C ARG A 300 -15.25 -21.42 34.84
N VAL A 301 -14.00 -21.67 34.49
CA VAL A 301 -13.50 -22.98 34.08
C VAL A 301 -13.29 -23.84 35.33
N ASP A 302 -13.93 -24.99 35.39
CA ASP A 302 -13.60 -26.03 36.35
C ASP A 302 -12.38 -26.79 35.81
N VAL A 303 -11.20 -26.43 36.32
CA VAL A 303 -9.93 -26.99 35.86
C VAL A 303 -9.82 -28.48 36.20
N GLU A 304 -10.36 -28.93 37.34
CA GLU A 304 -10.27 -30.32 37.79
C GLU A 304 -11.14 -31.25 36.93
N SER A 305 -12.29 -30.75 36.47
CA SER A 305 -13.19 -31.48 35.58
C SER A 305 -12.89 -31.27 34.08
N SER A 306 -11.88 -30.46 33.74
CA SER A 306 -11.45 -30.21 32.37
C SER A 306 -10.35 -31.16 31.90
N ILE A 307 -10.26 -31.39 30.59
CA ILE A 307 -9.14 -32.10 29.95
C ILE A 307 -8.29 -31.06 29.24
N LEU A 308 -7.13 -30.74 29.84
CA LEU A 308 -6.17 -29.76 29.35
C LEU A 308 -4.89 -30.48 28.90
N PRO A 309 -4.58 -30.53 27.58
CA PRO A 309 -3.32 -31.04 27.08
C PRO A 309 -2.11 -30.17 27.45
N ASP A 310 -0.91 -30.69 27.23
CA ASP A 310 0.35 -29.97 27.44
C ASP A 310 0.38 -28.61 26.73
N GLY A 311 0.87 -27.59 27.42
CA GLY A 311 0.96 -26.22 26.92
C GLY A 311 -0.33 -25.40 27.01
N VAL A 312 -1.49 -26.03 27.26
CA VAL A 312 -2.74 -25.31 27.54
C VAL A 312 -2.74 -24.83 28.98
N THR A 313 -2.99 -23.55 29.19
CA THR A 313 -3.01 -22.96 30.54
C THR A 313 -4.33 -22.25 30.81
N VAL A 314 -4.71 -22.22 32.08
CA VAL A 314 -5.87 -21.47 32.58
C VAL A 314 -5.35 -20.46 33.59
N ASN A 315 -5.80 -19.21 33.52
CA ASN A 315 -5.38 -18.20 34.47
C ASN A 315 -5.93 -18.46 35.88
N ALA A 316 -5.39 -17.76 36.87
CA ALA A 316 -5.78 -17.93 38.28
C ALA A 316 -7.26 -17.60 38.57
N ALA A 317 -7.89 -16.73 37.77
CA ALA A 317 -9.31 -16.43 37.90
C ALA A 317 -10.22 -17.48 37.22
N CYS A 318 -9.64 -18.44 36.51
CA CYS A 318 -10.35 -19.47 35.75
C CYS A 318 -11.35 -18.88 34.75
N ASP A 319 -11.02 -17.76 34.11
CA ASP A 319 -11.86 -17.10 33.11
C ASP A 319 -11.16 -16.91 31.76
N SER A 320 -9.90 -17.33 31.67
CA SER A 320 -9.11 -17.30 30.45
C SER A 320 -8.41 -18.63 30.24
N VAL A 321 -8.49 -19.15 29.02
CA VAL A 321 -7.78 -20.35 28.59
C VAL A 321 -6.85 -19.99 27.43
N PHE A 322 -5.57 -20.32 27.55
CA PHE A 322 -4.56 -20.06 26.52
C PHE A 322 -4.17 -21.37 25.86
N ILE A 323 -4.36 -21.45 24.55
CA ILE A 323 -4.04 -22.58 23.69
C ILE A 323 -2.79 -22.20 22.88
N PRO A 324 -1.73 -23.02 22.90
CA PRO A 324 -0.47 -22.70 22.23
C PRO A 324 -0.60 -22.81 20.69
N TYR A 325 0.35 -22.24 19.95
CA TYR A 325 0.27 -22.15 18.48
C TYR A 325 0.34 -23.51 17.78
N GLU A 326 0.86 -24.55 18.45
CA GLU A 326 0.86 -25.93 17.97
C GLU A 326 -0.55 -26.51 17.79
N GLY A 327 -1.54 -25.90 18.44
CA GLY A 327 -2.91 -26.41 18.53
C GLY A 327 -3.07 -27.47 19.61
N ALA A 328 -4.30 -27.66 20.06
CA ALA A 328 -4.66 -28.61 21.11
C ALA A 328 -6.12 -29.08 20.95
N ASN A 329 -6.39 -30.27 21.48
CA ASN A 329 -7.74 -30.81 21.67
C ASN A 329 -8.13 -30.66 23.15
N VAL A 330 -8.93 -29.65 23.46
CA VAL A 330 -9.29 -29.24 24.83
C VAL A 330 -10.75 -29.61 25.10
N GLN A 331 -11.03 -30.09 26.30
CA GLN A 331 -12.40 -30.18 26.82
C GLN A 331 -12.52 -29.36 28.09
N LEU A 332 -13.26 -28.26 28.03
CA LEU A 332 -13.46 -27.35 29.16
C LEU A 332 -14.77 -27.68 29.87
N ALA A 333 -14.72 -27.96 31.17
CA ALA A 333 -15.90 -27.98 32.03
C ALA A 333 -16.20 -26.55 32.49
N ILE A 334 -17.43 -26.09 32.28
CA ILE A 334 -17.85 -24.72 32.58
C ILE A 334 -18.69 -24.72 33.85
N GLN A 335 -18.18 -24.13 34.92
CA GLN A 335 -18.91 -23.88 36.15
C GLN A 335 -19.71 -22.57 36.01
N ALA A 336 -21.02 -22.64 36.22
CA ALA A 336 -21.91 -21.49 36.19
C ALA A 336 -23.17 -21.75 37.05
N GLU A 337 -24.04 -20.76 37.16
CA GLU A 337 -25.33 -20.91 37.86
C GLU A 337 -26.14 -22.12 37.30
N PRO A 338 -26.78 -22.93 38.16
CA PRO A 338 -27.58 -24.07 37.70
C PRO A 338 -28.66 -23.64 36.70
N GLY A 339 -28.68 -24.29 35.52
CA GLY A 339 -29.61 -23.98 34.44
C GLY A 339 -29.12 -22.91 33.45
N ALA A 340 -27.91 -22.38 33.62
CA ALA A 340 -27.30 -21.48 32.64
C ALA A 340 -26.97 -22.21 31.32
N GLU A 341 -27.19 -21.52 30.19
CA GLU A 341 -26.79 -21.94 28.86
C GLU A 341 -25.42 -21.35 28.49
N VAL A 342 -24.56 -22.16 27.87
CA VAL A 342 -23.29 -21.70 27.28
C VAL A 342 -23.47 -21.49 25.78
N ARG A 343 -23.06 -20.33 25.27
CA ARG A 343 -23.06 -19.98 23.85
C ARG A 343 -21.67 -19.55 23.42
N ILE A 344 -21.25 -20.05 22.26
CA ILE A 344 -19.97 -19.67 21.65
C ILE A 344 -20.20 -18.42 20.81
N ASP A 345 -19.30 -17.47 20.95
CA ASP A 345 -19.25 -16.23 20.19
C ASP A 345 -17.84 -16.07 19.59
N GLY A 346 -17.80 -15.76 18.30
CA GLY A 346 -16.58 -15.79 17.48
C GLY A 346 -16.29 -17.15 16.81
N THR A 347 -15.37 -17.11 15.87
CA THR A 347 -14.81 -18.30 15.19
C THR A 347 -13.31 -18.12 15.07
N MET A 348 -12.55 -19.19 15.25
CA MET A 348 -11.10 -19.16 15.06
C MET A 348 -10.67 -20.02 13.89
N TYR A 349 -9.66 -19.53 13.18
CA TYR A 349 -9.05 -20.24 12.06
C TYR A 349 -8.52 -21.63 12.50
N ARG A 350 -8.75 -22.65 11.66
CA ARG A 350 -8.45 -24.08 11.89
C ARG A 350 -8.88 -24.60 13.28
N THR A 351 -9.97 -24.05 13.81
CA THR A 351 -10.49 -24.44 15.12
C THR A 351 -11.95 -24.85 14.99
N THR A 352 -12.29 -26.02 15.53
CA THR A 352 -13.68 -26.48 15.66
C THR A 352 -14.08 -26.43 17.12
N THR A 353 -15.33 -26.05 17.39
CA THR A 353 -15.83 -25.87 18.75
C THR A 353 -17.25 -26.42 18.87
N THR A 354 -17.52 -27.11 19.97
CA THR A 354 -18.83 -27.74 20.22
C THR A 354 -19.19 -27.60 21.70
N VAL A 355 -20.42 -27.13 21.98
CA VAL A 355 -20.98 -27.11 23.34
C VAL A 355 -21.79 -28.38 23.57
N ASN A 356 -21.49 -29.08 24.66
CA ASN A 356 -22.21 -30.24 25.14
C ASN A 356 -22.89 -29.90 26.48
N PRO A 357 -24.21 -29.61 26.50
CA PRO A 357 -24.93 -29.27 27.72
C PRO A 357 -24.93 -30.43 28.72
N LEU A 358 -24.79 -30.13 30.01
CA LEU A 358 -24.94 -31.13 31.07
C LEU A 358 -26.35 -31.05 31.66
N SER A 359 -26.97 -32.20 31.96
CA SER A 359 -28.33 -32.24 32.54
C SER A 359 -28.36 -31.61 33.94
N LYS A 360 -29.51 -31.00 34.29
CA LYS A 360 -29.82 -30.08 35.42
C LYS A 360 -29.45 -30.49 36.87
N SER A 361 -28.54 -31.43 37.10
CA SER A 361 -28.23 -31.99 38.43
C SER A 361 -26.75 -31.95 38.83
N MET A 362 -25.88 -31.21 38.14
CA MET A 362 -24.44 -31.14 38.46
C MET A 362 -23.90 -29.70 38.54
N GLU A 363 -22.75 -29.53 39.23
CA GLU A 363 -22.06 -28.25 39.47
C GLU A 363 -21.54 -27.56 38.20
N ALA A 364 -21.38 -28.29 37.08
CA ALA A 364 -20.99 -27.75 35.78
C ALA A 364 -22.20 -27.57 34.84
N ALA A 365 -22.29 -26.41 34.18
CA ALA A 365 -23.39 -26.04 33.28
C ALA A 365 -23.26 -26.68 31.87
N ALA A 366 -22.03 -26.85 31.37
CA ALA A 366 -21.76 -27.51 30.10
C ALA A 366 -20.30 -27.98 30.03
N THR A 367 -19.99 -28.86 29.06
CA THR A 367 -18.61 -29.03 28.59
C THR A 367 -18.47 -28.44 27.18
N VAL A 368 -17.32 -27.84 26.88
CA VAL A 368 -17.01 -27.28 25.56
C VAL A 368 -15.77 -27.98 25.02
N THR A 369 -15.92 -28.63 23.85
CA THR A 369 -14.80 -29.24 23.13
C THR A 369 -14.24 -28.24 22.14
N ILE A 370 -12.92 -28.04 22.15
CA ILE A 370 -12.19 -27.13 21.26
C ILE A 370 -11.06 -27.93 20.62
N ASN A 371 -11.12 -28.12 19.29
CA ASN A 371 -10.03 -28.76 18.56
C ASN A 371 -9.39 -27.73 17.64
N SER A 372 -8.14 -27.37 17.93
CA SER A 372 -7.37 -26.40 17.17
C SER A 372 -6.18 -27.07 16.49
N GLN A 373 -5.88 -26.67 15.25
CA GLN A 373 -4.68 -27.10 14.54
C GLN A 373 -3.58 -26.05 14.65
N ARG A 374 -2.35 -26.47 14.34
CA ARG A 374 -1.18 -25.60 14.28
C ARG A 374 -1.44 -24.33 13.47
N ARG A 375 -1.08 -23.19 14.04
CA ARG A 375 -1.15 -21.89 13.39
C ARG A 375 0.00 -21.71 12.41
N ILE A 376 -0.34 -21.16 11.25
CA ILE A 376 0.63 -20.78 10.22
C ILE A 376 1.30 -19.44 10.64
N PRO A 377 2.60 -19.25 10.38
CA PRO A 377 3.28 -17.97 10.56
C PRO A 377 2.53 -16.81 9.92
N GLY A 378 2.56 -15.64 10.55
CA GLY A 378 1.88 -14.42 10.08
C GLY A 378 0.43 -14.24 10.57
N TYR A 379 -0.21 -15.27 11.13
CA TYR A 379 -1.53 -15.12 11.74
C TYR A 379 -1.45 -14.50 13.15
N LYS A 380 -2.28 -13.49 13.41
CA LYS A 380 -2.41 -12.82 14.71
C LYS A 380 -3.07 -13.71 15.78
N ARG A 381 -2.95 -13.30 17.05
CA ARG A 381 -3.60 -13.93 18.20
C ARG A 381 -5.12 -14.05 17.95
N GLY A 382 -5.72 -15.18 18.32
CA GLY A 382 -7.13 -15.47 18.08
C GLY A 382 -7.94 -15.45 19.38
N TYR A 383 -9.19 -14.99 19.32
CA TYR A 383 -10.10 -14.91 20.46
C TYR A 383 -11.45 -15.59 20.16
N LEU A 384 -11.95 -16.31 21.16
CA LEU A 384 -13.19 -17.07 21.14
C LEU A 384 -13.81 -16.93 22.52
N TYR A 385 -15.12 -16.75 22.56
CA TYR A 385 -15.79 -16.40 23.80
C TYR A 385 -16.86 -17.41 24.14
N LEU A 386 -16.79 -17.94 25.36
CA LEU A 386 -17.81 -18.82 25.93
C LEU A 386 -18.69 -17.99 26.85
N ASN A 387 -19.84 -17.55 26.36
CA ASN A 387 -20.79 -16.72 27.09
C ASN A 387 -21.80 -17.57 27.85
N THR A 388 -22.06 -17.25 29.11
CA THR A 388 -23.11 -17.89 29.91
C THR A 388 -24.34 -16.99 30.02
N TYR A 389 -25.52 -17.60 29.90
CA TYR A 389 -26.81 -16.93 30.02
C TYR A 389 -27.75 -17.71 30.94
N LEU A 390 -28.48 -17.01 31.81
CA LEU A 390 -29.57 -17.59 32.60
C LEU A 390 -30.86 -16.81 32.32
N ASP A 391 -31.92 -17.51 31.92
CA ASP A 391 -33.20 -16.90 31.52
C ASP A 391 -33.04 -15.78 30.48
N GLY A 392 -32.13 -15.98 29.52
CA GLY A 392 -31.80 -15.00 28.47
C GLY A 392 -30.95 -13.81 28.94
N LYS A 393 -30.57 -13.73 30.22
CA LYS A 393 -29.72 -12.67 30.76
C LYS A 393 -28.26 -13.13 30.83
N TYR A 394 -27.34 -12.28 30.40
CA TYR A 394 -25.91 -12.53 30.48
C TYR A 394 -25.44 -12.72 31.94
N ARG A 395 -24.55 -13.69 32.16
CA ARG A 395 -24.02 -14.07 33.48
C ARG A 395 -22.50 -14.09 33.56
N GLY A 396 -21.81 -14.22 32.43
CA GLY A 396 -20.36 -14.19 32.39
C GLY A 396 -19.79 -14.68 31.07
N ARG A 397 -18.47 -14.51 30.92
CA ARG A 397 -17.71 -14.96 29.76
C ARG A 397 -16.43 -15.63 30.21
N ILE A 398 -16.02 -16.65 29.47
CA ILE A 398 -14.66 -17.21 29.48
C ILE A 398 -14.02 -16.88 28.13
N VAL A 399 -12.78 -16.39 28.15
CA VAL A 399 -12.01 -16.04 26.96
C VAL A 399 -11.07 -17.19 26.62
N VAL A 400 -11.21 -17.75 25.43
CA VAL A 400 -10.24 -18.71 24.89
C VAL A 400 -9.34 -17.96 23.91
N VAL A 401 -8.03 -18.07 24.13
CA VAL A 401 -6.98 -17.43 23.35
C VAL A 401 -6.21 -18.49 22.60
N LEU A 402 -6.04 -18.32 21.29
CA LEU A 402 -5.08 -19.09 20.51
C LEU A 402 -3.86 -18.23 20.22
N GLU A 403 -2.70 -18.64 20.74
CA GLU A 403 -1.44 -17.91 20.57
C GLU A 403 -0.98 -17.93 19.11
N PRO A 404 -0.41 -16.81 18.60
CA PRO A 404 0.15 -16.76 17.26
C PRO A 404 1.39 -17.65 17.14
N ASN A 405 1.70 -18.08 15.93
CA ASN A 405 2.97 -18.76 15.68
C ASN A 405 4.13 -17.76 15.88
N PRO A 406 5.13 -18.05 16.74
CA PRO A 406 6.21 -17.13 17.04
C PRO A 406 7.22 -16.93 15.89
N ILE A 407 7.18 -17.78 14.86
CA ILE A 407 8.01 -17.64 13.66
C ILE A 407 7.54 -16.43 12.86
N GLN A 408 8.47 -15.54 12.52
CA GLN A 408 8.19 -14.39 11.66
C GLN A 408 8.84 -14.60 10.30
N ILE A 409 8.04 -14.44 9.23
CA ILE A 409 8.51 -14.48 7.86
C ILE A 409 8.24 -13.11 7.24
N THR A 410 9.27 -12.51 6.66
CA THR A 410 9.19 -11.21 5.99
C THR A 410 9.76 -11.30 4.57
N GLY A 411 9.55 -10.26 3.77
CA GLY A 411 9.95 -10.22 2.35
C GLY A 411 8.82 -10.65 1.43
N ALA A 412 9.14 -11.36 0.35
CA ALA A 412 8.17 -11.67 -0.70
C ALA A 412 7.32 -12.91 -0.42
N ILE A 413 7.58 -13.66 0.67
CA ILE A 413 6.86 -14.88 1.03
C ILE A 413 5.71 -14.55 1.99
N ALA A 414 4.49 -14.95 1.62
CA ALA A 414 3.29 -14.79 2.44
C ALA A 414 2.47 -16.09 2.44
N LEU A 415 2.66 -16.93 3.46
CA LEU A 415 2.05 -18.25 3.52
C LEU A 415 0.52 -18.18 3.55
N ASP A 416 -0.13 -19.01 2.74
CA ASP A 416 -1.56 -19.17 2.73
C ASP A 416 -2.08 -20.03 3.90
N THR A 417 -3.38 -20.32 3.90
CA THR A 417 -4.03 -21.17 4.91
C THR A 417 -3.50 -22.61 4.93
N THR A 418 -2.87 -23.08 3.87
CA THR A 418 -2.30 -24.44 3.83
C THR A 418 -0.83 -24.47 4.25
N GLY A 419 -0.22 -23.30 4.49
CA GLY A 419 1.21 -23.19 4.72
C GLY A 419 2.02 -23.23 3.43
N THR A 420 1.40 -22.87 2.31
CA THR A 420 2.04 -22.83 0.98
C THR A 420 2.15 -21.39 0.50
N TYR A 421 3.23 -21.08 -0.21
CA TYR A 421 3.34 -19.87 -1.00
C TYR A 421 3.82 -20.19 -2.42
N ASP A 422 3.01 -19.85 -3.41
CA ASP A 422 3.34 -20.00 -4.83
C ASP A 422 3.55 -18.63 -5.45
N PHE A 423 4.78 -18.34 -5.89
CA PHE A 423 5.11 -17.11 -6.58
C PHE A 423 4.37 -16.98 -7.93
N GLY A 424 3.96 -18.09 -8.54
CA GLY A 424 3.29 -18.14 -9.83
C GLY A 424 4.17 -17.75 -11.03
N LYS A 425 5.43 -17.39 -10.78
CA LYS A 425 6.40 -16.89 -11.77
C LYS A 425 7.83 -17.30 -11.40
N TYR A 426 8.79 -16.95 -12.25
CA TYR A 426 10.21 -17.14 -11.94
C TYR A 426 10.69 -16.10 -10.94
N VAL A 427 11.45 -16.54 -9.94
CA VAL A 427 12.08 -15.69 -8.91
C VAL A 427 13.43 -16.28 -8.50
N ASP A 428 14.40 -15.41 -8.26
CA ASP A 428 15.73 -15.71 -7.73
C ASP A 428 16.21 -14.56 -6.82
N GLY A 429 17.36 -14.74 -6.18
CA GLY A 429 17.89 -13.80 -5.19
C GLY A 429 17.23 -13.97 -3.82
N GLU A 430 17.14 -12.89 -3.04
CA GLU A 430 16.51 -12.94 -1.72
C GLU A 430 14.98 -12.99 -1.83
N LEU A 431 14.39 -14.11 -1.41
CA LEU A 431 12.95 -14.35 -1.45
C LEU A 431 12.26 -13.88 -0.17
N GLY A 432 12.97 -13.89 0.96
CA GLY A 432 12.46 -13.46 2.24
C GLY A 432 13.44 -13.72 3.38
N ARG A 433 13.01 -13.39 4.60
CA ARG A 433 13.77 -13.57 5.83
C ARG A 433 12.92 -14.25 6.89
N ILE A 434 13.58 -15.02 7.74
CA ILE A 434 12.95 -15.74 8.84
C ILE A 434 13.63 -15.35 10.14
N LEU A 435 12.82 -14.91 11.10
CA LEU A 435 13.21 -14.80 12.50
C LEU A 435 12.62 -15.99 13.26
N LEU A 436 13.49 -16.77 13.88
CA LEU A 436 13.13 -17.94 14.67
C LEU A 436 13.15 -17.61 16.17
N PRO A 437 12.24 -18.19 16.97
CA PRO A 437 12.38 -18.15 18.42
C PRO A 437 13.59 -18.97 18.87
N GLU A 438 14.07 -18.70 20.09
CA GLU A 438 15.19 -19.42 20.68
C GLU A 438 14.95 -20.94 20.72
N GLY A 439 15.98 -21.73 20.43
CA GLY A 439 15.91 -23.19 20.42
C GLY A 439 15.30 -23.82 19.16
N LYS A 440 15.03 -23.03 18.11
CA LYS A 440 14.61 -23.52 16.78
C LYS A 440 15.74 -23.44 15.75
N THR A 441 15.65 -24.29 14.74
CA THR A 441 16.51 -24.32 13.55
C THR A 441 15.67 -24.39 12.28
N VAL A 442 16.21 -23.92 11.15
CA VAL A 442 15.55 -23.97 9.84
C VAL A 442 16.45 -24.61 8.80
N SER A 443 15.86 -25.40 7.90
CA SER A 443 16.49 -25.98 6.72
C SER A 443 15.53 -25.93 5.52
N VAL A 444 16.05 -26.25 4.34
CA VAL A 444 15.24 -26.45 3.13
C VAL A 444 15.40 -27.91 2.69
N GLU A 445 14.28 -28.57 2.43
CA GLU A 445 14.22 -29.95 1.93
C GLU A 445 13.55 -29.99 0.55
N PHE A 446 13.97 -30.94 -0.28
CA PHE A 446 13.51 -31.15 -1.65
C PHE A 446 13.06 -32.60 -1.83
N ALA A 447 12.20 -32.84 -2.82
CA ALA A 447 11.96 -34.20 -3.30
C ALA A 447 13.22 -34.74 -4.02
N ASP A 448 13.39 -36.06 -4.07
CA ASP A 448 14.61 -36.70 -4.59
C ASP A 448 14.95 -36.32 -6.05
N ASP A 449 13.95 -35.97 -6.87
CA ASP A 449 14.09 -35.60 -8.28
C ASP A 449 14.09 -34.09 -8.55
N GLU A 450 13.97 -33.29 -7.49
CA GLU A 450 13.90 -31.83 -7.57
C GLU A 450 15.28 -31.19 -7.40
N ASP A 451 15.52 -30.11 -8.15
CA ASP A 451 16.79 -29.39 -8.07
C ASP A 451 16.85 -28.55 -6.77
N HIS A 452 18.04 -28.38 -6.19
CA HIS A 452 18.24 -27.63 -4.95
C HIS A 452 18.21 -26.12 -5.19
N TRP A 453 17.11 -25.61 -5.72
CA TRP A 453 17.03 -24.25 -6.21
C TRP A 453 16.88 -23.19 -5.12
N ALA A 454 16.75 -23.58 -3.85
CA ALA A 454 16.62 -22.66 -2.72
C ALA A 454 17.52 -23.09 -1.55
N LYS A 455 18.00 -22.11 -0.77
CA LYS A 455 18.75 -22.35 0.47
C LYS A 455 18.39 -21.32 1.54
N VAL A 456 18.74 -21.64 2.78
CA VAL A 456 18.71 -20.69 3.91
C VAL A 456 20.13 -20.35 4.33
N GLU A 457 20.39 -19.07 4.58
CA GLU A 457 21.69 -18.59 5.08
C GLU A 457 21.52 -17.69 6.31
N PRO A 458 22.26 -17.92 7.40
CA PRO A 458 22.18 -17.10 8.59
C PRO A 458 22.81 -15.72 8.35
N GLU A 459 22.12 -14.65 8.77
CA GLU A 459 22.62 -13.28 8.71
C GLU A 459 22.01 -12.44 9.85
N ASN A 460 22.83 -11.75 10.64
CA ASN A 460 22.40 -10.79 11.68
C ASN A 460 21.34 -11.30 12.67
N GLY A 461 21.34 -12.59 13.00
CA GLY A 461 20.36 -13.20 13.92
C GLY A 461 19.06 -13.67 13.25
N GLU A 462 18.97 -13.54 11.92
CA GLU A 462 17.89 -14.05 11.08
C GLU A 462 18.44 -15.06 10.06
N PHE A 463 17.55 -15.67 9.27
CA PHE A 463 17.89 -16.51 8.12
C PHE A 463 17.32 -15.92 6.84
N ARG A 464 18.18 -15.64 5.85
CA ARG A 464 17.78 -15.27 4.49
C ARG A 464 17.35 -16.52 3.73
N ILE A 465 16.24 -16.44 3.01
CA ILE A 465 15.82 -17.46 2.04
C ILE A 465 16.28 -17.00 0.67
N LEU A 466 17.17 -17.77 0.04
CA LEU A 466 17.77 -17.43 -1.25
C LEU A 466 17.28 -18.39 -2.33
N GLY A 467 16.69 -17.85 -3.39
CA GLY A 467 16.38 -18.55 -4.63
C GLY A 467 17.57 -18.50 -5.59
N GLY A 468 17.90 -19.63 -6.19
CA GLY A 468 19.05 -19.78 -7.07
C GLY A 468 18.69 -19.88 -8.54
N TRP A 469 19.73 -19.88 -9.38
CA TRP A 469 19.63 -19.99 -10.82
C TRP A 469 20.71 -20.92 -11.37
N HIS A 470 20.35 -21.84 -12.27
CA HIS A 470 21.29 -22.71 -12.97
C HIS A 470 21.41 -22.25 -14.44
N PRO A 471 22.60 -21.77 -14.90
CA PRO A 471 22.81 -21.35 -16.28
C PRO A 471 22.49 -22.47 -17.28
N ASN A 472 21.73 -22.13 -18.32
CA ASN A 472 21.35 -23.08 -19.37
C ASN A 472 20.72 -24.40 -18.84
N ASP A 473 19.94 -24.32 -17.75
CA ASP A 473 19.23 -25.47 -17.18
C ASP A 473 18.30 -26.14 -18.21
N PRO A 474 18.53 -27.41 -18.58
CA PRO A 474 17.65 -28.12 -19.51
C PRO A 474 16.24 -28.36 -18.98
N LYS A 475 16.01 -28.19 -17.67
CA LYS A 475 14.69 -28.28 -17.02
C LYS A 475 13.98 -26.93 -16.86
N ALA A 476 14.55 -25.83 -17.37
CA ALA A 476 13.95 -24.50 -17.26
C ALA A 476 12.96 -24.24 -18.41
N ASP A 477 11.82 -24.93 -18.35
CA ASP A 477 10.75 -24.99 -19.35
C ASP A 477 9.41 -24.41 -18.87
N GLY A 478 9.40 -23.74 -17.72
CA GLY A 478 8.20 -23.23 -17.05
C GLY A 478 7.53 -24.22 -16.11
N ARG A 479 8.11 -25.40 -15.87
CA ARG A 479 7.61 -26.34 -14.85
C ARG A 479 7.54 -25.70 -13.46
N ALA A 480 6.67 -26.24 -12.61
CA ALA A 480 6.72 -25.89 -11.20
C ALA A 480 7.97 -26.50 -10.56
N GLN A 481 8.59 -25.72 -9.68
CA GLN A 481 9.62 -26.16 -8.74
C GLN A 481 9.10 -25.91 -7.33
N SER A 482 9.38 -26.84 -6.42
CA SER A 482 8.94 -26.74 -5.02
C SER A 482 10.07 -27.04 -4.04
N CYS A 483 9.99 -26.47 -2.85
CA CYS A 483 10.82 -26.86 -1.71
C CYS A 483 9.99 -26.77 -0.42
N GLN A 484 10.45 -27.46 0.62
CA GLN A 484 9.87 -27.40 1.94
C GLN A 484 10.81 -26.63 2.86
N LEU A 485 10.33 -25.51 3.39
CA LEU A 485 10.96 -24.84 4.51
C LEU A 485 10.64 -25.65 5.78
N VAL A 486 11.66 -26.24 6.39
CA VAL A 486 11.51 -27.13 7.53
C VAL A 486 12.06 -26.47 8.78
N ILE A 487 11.22 -26.34 9.80
CA ILE A 487 11.58 -25.74 11.09
C ILE A 487 11.42 -26.80 12.19
N THR A 488 12.45 -26.98 13.00
CA THR A 488 12.45 -27.95 14.11
C THR A 488 12.99 -27.29 15.36
N ASN A 489 12.77 -27.93 16.50
CA ASN A 489 13.61 -27.69 17.68
C ASN A 489 15.05 -28.13 17.37
N THR A 490 16.03 -27.63 18.13
CA THR A 490 17.46 -28.00 17.97
C THR A 490 17.73 -29.50 18.14
N ASP A 491 16.85 -30.24 18.82
CA ASP A 491 16.91 -31.70 18.97
C ASP A 491 16.21 -32.48 17.84
N GLY A 492 15.66 -31.76 16.84
CA GLY A 492 14.93 -32.33 15.70
C GLY A 492 13.44 -32.58 15.98
N SER A 493 12.94 -32.33 17.19
CA SER A 493 11.51 -32.47 17.51
C SER A 493 10.67 -31.31 16.98
N SER A 494 9.34 -31.42 17.09
CA SER A 494 8.39 -30.35 16.73
C SER A 494 8.55 -29.84 15.30
N ARG A 495 8.66 -30.77 14.34
CA ARG A 495 8.85 -30.45 12.91
C ARG A 495 7.65 -29.72 12.32
N GLU A 496 7.93 -28.61 11.67
CA GLU A 496 7.01 -27.73 10.94
C GLU A 496 7.48 -27.63 9.49
N THR A 497 6.56 -27.65 8.54
CA THR A 497 6.88 -27.57 7.10
C THR A 497 5.98 -26.58 6.39
N TYR A 498 6.60 -25.72 5.58
CA TYR A 498 5.92 -24.78 4.72
C TYR A 498 6.44 -24.90 3.30
N GLU A 499 5.54 -24.98 2.33
CA GLU A 499 5.90 -25.22 0.94
C GLU A 499 6.09 -23.91 0.19
N ILE A 500 7.23 -23.75 -0.50
CA ILE A 500 7.49 -22.62 -1.37
C ILE A 500 7.58 -23.11 -2.81
N ARG A 501 6.87 -22.46 -3.73
CA ARG A 501 6.82 -22.81 -5.15
C ARG A 501 7.17 -21.64 -6.06
N ARG A 502 7.86 -21.94 -7.15
CA ARG A 502 8.09 -21.01 -8.28
C ARG A 502 7.92 -21.71 -9.62
N LYS A 503 7.91 -20.93 -10.70
CA LYS A 503 8.09 -21.45 -12.07
C LYS A 503 9.57 -21.50 -12.40
N ASN A 504 10.07 -22.59 -13.01
CA ASN A 504 11.44 -22.69 -13.47
C ASN A 504 11.56 -22.20 -14.92
N TRP A 505 11.96 -20.95 -15.10
CA TRP A 505 12.18 -20.38 -16.42
C TRP A 505 13.64 -19.99 -16.62
N GLY A 506 14.11 -20.05 -17.86
CA GLY A 506 15.48 -19.74 -18.23
C GLY A 506 15.59 -19.40 -19.70
N LEU A 507 16.59 -18.59 -20.03
CA LEU A 507 16.98 -18.28 -21.40
C LEU A 507 18.35 -18.89 -21.68
N PRO A 508 18.66 -19.25 -22.94
CA PRO A 508 20.01 -19.57 -23.34
C PRO A 508 20.94 -18.40 -23.07
N VAL A 509 22.01 -18.64 -22.32
CA VAL A 509 23.00 -17.61 -21.93
C VAL A 509 24.43 -18.03 -22.24
N VAL A 510 25.30 -17.04 -22.36
CA VAL A 510 26.76 -17.18 -22.46
C VAL A 510 27.42 -16.16 -21.55
N GLU A 511 28.43 -16.60 -20.80
CA GLU A 511 29.24 -15.68 -20.00
C GLU A 511 30.14 -14.87 -20.94
N PHE A 512 30.23 -13.56 -20.72
CA PHE A 512 31.18 -12.66 -21.39
C PHE A 512 31.35 -11.38 -20.57
N GLY A 513 32.60 -11.02 -20.26
CA GLY A 513 32.89 -9.78 -19.54
C GLY A 513 32.32 -9.74 -18.13
N GLY A 514 32.27 -10.90 -17.45
CA GLY A 514 31.74 -11.04 -16.08
C GLY A 514 30.21 -11.05 -15.97
N ASN A 515 29.50 -11.07 -17.09
CA ASN A 515 28.03 -11.09 -17.14
C ASN A 515 27.52 -12.30 -17.94
N TRP A 516 26.33 -12.79 -17.58
CA TRP A 516 25.61 -13.82 -18.33
C TRP A 516 24.67 -13.17 -19.35
N TRP A 517 25.11 -13.14 -20.61
CA TRP A 517 24.39 -12.55 -21.73
C TRP A 517 23.40 -13.52 -22.34
N CYS A 518 22.19 -13.05 -22.63
CA CYS A 518 21.23 -13.77 -23.46
C CYS A 518 21.86 -14.07 -24.85
N LYS A 519 21.89 -15.34 -25.27
CA LYS A 519 22.47 -15.76 -26.57
C LYS A 519 21.71 -15.18 -27.76
N TYR A 520 20.45 -14.81 -27.57
CA TYR A 520 19.56 -14.31 -28.61
C TYR A 520 19.01 -12.91 -28.27
N ASN A 521 18.65 -12.16 -29.32
CA ASN A 521 17.86 -10.94 -29.15
C ASN A 521 16.43 -11.31 -28.75
N LEU A 522 15.79 -10.50 -27.91
CA LEU A 522 14.40 -10.76 -27.52
C LEU A 522 13.45 -10.62 -28.71
N ARG A 523 12.35 -11.39 -28.66
CA ARG A 523 11.28 -11.39 -29.67
C ARG A 523 9.91 -11.44 -28.97
N GLY A 524 8.86 -11.06 -29.70
CA GLY A 524 7.50 -11.01 -29.18
C GLY A 524 7.39 -10.04 -28.01
N ASN A 525 6.58 -10.39 -27.03
CA ASN A 525 6.53 -9.71 -25.75
C ASN A 525 7.83 -9.97 -24.98
N SER A 526 8.64 -8.93 -24.82
CA SER A 526 9.97 -8.99 -24.24
C SER A 526 9.99 -9.43 -22.78
N THR A 527 8.85 -9.45 -22.08
CA THR A 527 8.74 -9.93 -20.69
C THR A 527 8.19 -11.36 -20.58
N SER A 528 7.82 -12.00 -21.69
CA SER A 528 7.32 -13.38 -21.70
C SER A 528 8.44 -14.34 -22.11
N PHE A 529 8.63 -15.41 -21.35
CA PHE A 529 9.57 -16.48 -21.67
C PHE A 529 9.12 -17.30 -22.88
N GLU A 530 7.82 -17.52 -23.01
CA GLU A 530 7.19 -18.29 -24.06
C GLU A 530 7.40 -17.67 -25.45
N ASP A 531 7.50 -16.35 -25.50
CA ASP A 531 7.83 -15.65 -26.74
C ASP A 531 9.32 -15.75 -27.09
N GLN A 532 10.21 -16.09 -26.15
CA GLN A 532 11.66 -16.16 -26.41
C GLN A 532 12.08 -17.50 -27.03
N ILE A 533 13.37 -17.60 -27.38
CA ILE A 533 13.98 -18.89 -27.71
C ILE A 533 14.32 -19.56 -26.39
N SER A 534 13.70 -20.72 -26.12
CA SER A 534 13.94 -21.48 -24.90
C SER A 534 15.28 -22.21 -24.94
N ILE A 535 15.71 -22.73 -23.78
CA ILE A 535 16.93 -23.56 -23.69
C ILE A 535 16.79 -24.85 -24.52
N GLN A 536 15.59 -25.41 -24.59
CA GLN A 536 15.30 -26.62 -25.36
C GLN A 536 15.27 -26.36 -26.87
N GLU A 537 14.94 -25.13 -27.27
CA GLU A 537 14.91 -24.69 -28.67
C GLU A 537 16.22 -24.03 -29.13
N ASP A 538 17.25 -23.97 -28.28
CA ASP A 538 18.55 -23.42 -28.66
C ASP A 538 19.19 -24.26 -29.78
N PRO A 539 19.36 -23.74 -31.02
CA PRO A 539 19.97 -24.50 -32.10
C PRO A 539 21.48 -24.79 -31.90
N VAL A 540 22.13 -24.10 -30.96
CA VAL A 540 23.57 -24.25 -30.66
C VAL A 540 23.84 -24.40 -29.16
N PRO A 541 23.35 -25.48 -28.51
CA PRO A 541 23.38 -25.62 -27.06
C PRO A 541 24.81 -25.85 -26.51
N ASN A 542 25.68 -26.51 -27.29
CA ASN A 542 26.96 -27.08 -26.82
C ASN A 542 28.22 -26.30 -27.28
N GLY A 543 28.17 -24.97 -27.32
CA GLY A 543 29.35 -24.16 -27.64
C GLY A 543 29.81 -24.18 -29.11
N SER A 544 28.95 -24.66 -30.02
CA SER A 544 29.12 -24.40 -31.45
C SER A 544 28.99 -22.89 -31.73
N SER A 545 29.75 -22.36 -32.69
CA SER A 545 29.70 -20.92 -32.98
C SER A 545 28.31 -20.52 -33.49
N LEU A 546 27.60 -19.71 -32.69
CA LEU A 546 26.34 -19.11 -33.09
C LEU A 546 26.51 -18.25 -34.35
N ALA A 547 27.64 -17.57 -34.50
CA ALA A 547 27.92 -16.78 -35.70
C ALA A 547 28.00 -17.68 -36.95
N ASP A 548 28.69 -18.82 -36.87
CA ASP A 548 28.72 -19.80 -37.96
C ASP A 548 27.33 -20.33 -38.30
N TYR A 549 26.51 -20.61 -37.28
CA TYR A 549 25.14 -21.07 -37.47
C TYR A 549 24.29 -20.03 -38.22
N LEU A 550 24.29 -18.77 -37.76
CA LEU A 550 23.55 -17.66 -38.38
C LEU A 550 23.98 -17.37 -39.83
N ASN A 551 25.25 -17.63 -40.17
CA ASN A 551 25.75 -17.49 -41.54
C ASN A 551 25.21 -18.57 -42.48
N ARG A 552 24.88 -19.77 -41.98
CA ARG A 552 24.56 -20.95 -42.80
C ARG A 552 23.10 -21.38 -42.73
N CYS A 553 22.37 -21.07 -41.66
CA CYS A 553 20.96 -21.45 -41.52
C CYS A 553 20.11 -20.89 -42.66
N ASP A 554 18.95 -21.51 -42.90
CA ASP A 554 18.04 -20.98 -43.90
C ASP A 554 17.49 -19.61 -43.47
N THR A 555 16.92 -18.87 -44.42
CA THR A 555 16.52 -17.49 -44.15
C THR A 555 15.24 -17.37 -43.32
N ALA A 556 14.39 -18.39 -43.29
CA ALA A 556 13.20 -18.40 -42.44
C ALA A 556 13.60 -18.55 -40.97
N GLU A 557 14.53 -19.47 -40.69
CA GLU A 557 15.14 -19.66 -39.38
C GLU A 557 15.93 -18.43 -38.94
N LEU A 558 16.81 -17.90 -39.81
CA LEU A 558 17.55 -16.67 -39.52
C LEU A 558 16.60 -15.57 -39.05
N ARG A 559 15.47 -15.36 -39.75
CA ARG A 559 14.47 -14.35 -39.38
C ARG A 559 13.93 -14.56 -37.97
N GLN A 560 13.71 -15.79 -37.53
CA GLN A 560 13.23 -16.09 -36.18
C GLN A 560 14.28 -15.81 -35.11
N LEU A 561 15.57 -16.03 -35.42
CA LEU A 561 16.69 -15.83 -34.49
C LEU A 561 17.13 -14.36 -34.39
N LEU A 562 16.84 -13.53 -35.39
CA LEU A 562 17.22 -12.12 -35.41
C LEU A 562 16.58 -11.26 -34.31
N GLY A 563 15.46 -11.72 -33.74
CA GLY A 563 14.68 -11.00 -32.74
C GLY A 563 13.87 -9.84 -33.32
N ASP A 564 13.19 -9.11 -32.44
CA ASP A 564 12.39 -7.94 -32.81
C ASP A 564 13.08 -6.63 -32.43
N GLN A 565 12.41 -5.53 -32.74
CA GLN A 565 12.82 -4.19 -32.32
C GLN A 565 11.81 -3.58 -31.36
N TYR A 566 12.28 -2.71 -30.47
CA TYR A 566 11.48 -2.20 -29.37
C TYR A 566 11.61 -0.68 -29.23
N GLN A 567 10.59 -0.08 -28.63
CA GLN A 567 10.62 1.28 -28.11
C GLN A 567 10.37 1.21 -26.59
N GLY A 568 11.02 2.09 -25.82
CA GLY A 568 10.99 2.01 -24.35
C GLY A 568 9.57 2.13 -23.80
N GLY A 569 9.24 1.28 -22.83
CA GLY A 569 7.90 1.20 -22.21
C GLY A 569 6.88 0.38 -22.98
N TYR A 570 7.25 -0.25 -24.11
CA TYR A 570 6.38 -1.12 -24.88
C TYR A 570 6.99 -2.51 -25.04
N THR A 571 6.45 -3.48 -24.30
CA THR A 571 7.02 -4.83 -24.24
C THR A 571 6.76 -5.64 -25.51
N ASN A 572 5.76 -5.31 -26.33
CA ASN A 572 5.50 -6.02 -27.59
C ASN A 572 6.50 -5.59 -28.68
N GLY A 573 7.20 -6.57 -29.24
CA GLY A 573 8.16 -6.38 -30.31
C GLY A 573 7.53 -5.84 -31.60
N LEU A 574 8.18 -4.82 -32.16
CA LEU A 574 7.84 -4.25 -33.46
C LEU A 574 8.40 -5.16 -34.56
N LYS A 575 7.52 -5.85 -35.26
CA LYS A 575 7.88 -6.77 -36.34
C LYS A 575 8.37 -6.01 -37.56
N LEU A 576 9.47 -6.48 -38.14
CA LEU A 576 9.91 -6.05 -39.46
C LEU A 576 8.81 -6.36 -40.50
N SER A 577 8.47 -5.37 -41.31
CA SER A 577 7.45 -5.41 -42.34
C SER A 577 7.97 -4.77 -43.62
N VAL A 578 7.28 -5.03 -44.74
CA VAL A 578 7.64 -4.50 -46.06
C VAL A 578 6.44 -3.83 -46.71
N ASN A 579 6.65 -2.68 -47.32
CA ASN A 579 5.69 -2.02 -48.20
C ASN A 579 6.39 -1.65 -49.52
N GLY A 580 6.01 -2.28 -50.62
CA GLY A 580 6.79 -2.23 -51.85
C GLY A 580 8.19 -2.83 -51.63
N SER A 581 9.24 -2.02 -51.81
CA SER A 581 10.63 -2.39 -51.52
C SER A 581 11.17 -1.79 -50.21
N ASN A 582 10.31 -1.12 -49.44
CA ASN A 582 10.70 -0.38 -48.24
C ASN A 582 10.44 -1.21 -46.98
N TYR A 583 11.49 -1.48 -46.22
CA TYR A 583 11.37 -2.09 -44.90
C TYR A 583 10.99 -1.05 -43.84
N TYR A 584 10.18 -1.46 -42.87
CA TYR A 584 9.79 -0.65 -41.72
C TYR A 584 9.35 -1.55 -40.55
N TYR A 585 9.26 -1.00 -39.34
CA TYR A 585 8.73 -1.69 -38.17
C TYR A 585 7.26 -1.30 -37.95
N ALA A 586 6.36 -2.28 -38.11
CA ALA A 586 4.93 -2.04 -37.95
C ALA A 586 4.59 -1.74 -36.49
N GLY A 587 3.77 -0.70 -36.27
CA GLY A 587 3.37 -0.27 -34.93
C GLY A 587 4.33 0.71 -34.25
N MET A 588 5.41 1.13 -34.91
CA MET A 588 6.32 2.18 -34.41
C MET A 588 5.55 3.47 -34.09
N ARG A 589 5.91 4.10 -32.98
CA ARG A 589 5.29 5.34 -32.46
C ARG A 589 6.23 6.53 -32.63
N SER A 590 5.67 7.73 -32.78
CA SER A 590 6.44 8.98 -32.88
C SER A 590 7.23 9.30 -31.60
N SER A 591 6.80 8.78 -30.45
CA SER A 591 7.44 8.96 -29.15
C SER A 591 7.20 7.74 -28.26
N ALA A 592 8.16 7.47 -27.37
CA ALA A 592 8.14 6.38 -26.40
C ALA A 592 8.93 6.77 -25.14
N GLN A 593 8.98 5.89 -24.14
CA GLN A 593 9.85 6.13 -22.98
C GLN A 593 11.33 5.91 -23.36
N ASN A 594 12.23 6.46 -22.55
CA ASN A 594 13.65 6.24 -22.71
C ASN A 594 14.08 4.99 -21.92
N PHE A 595 14.75 4.04 -22.58
CA PHE A 595 15.27 2.83 -21.93
C PHE A 595 16.19 3.13 -20.74
N GLY A 596 16.97 4.21 -20.80
CA GLY A 596 17.83 4.62 -19.71
C GLY A 596 17.13 5.31 -18.54
N SER A 597 15.82 5.55 -18.64
CA SER A 597 15.01 6.18 -17.59
C SER A 597 13.94 5.25 -17.00
N ILE A 598 13.74 4.07 -17.58
CA ILE A 598 12.84 3.03 -17.05
C ILE A 598 13.64 1.99 -16.27
N SER A 599 12.97 1.22 -15.40
CA SER A 599 13.62 0.11 -14.69
C SER A 599 14.27 -0.86 -15.67
N ALA A 600 15.51 -1.29 -15.39
CA ALA A 600 16.24 -2.22 -16.23
C ALA A 600 15.52 -3.56 -16.42
N THR A 601 14.68 -3.97 -15.46
CA THR A 601 13.91 -5.22 -15.49
C THR A 601 12.54 -5.08 -16.16
N SER A 602 12.10 -3.88 -16.52
CA SER A 602 10.72 -3.64 -17.00
C SER A 602 10.42 -4.13 -18.42
N MET A 603 11.47 -4.46 -19.18
CA MET A 603 11.37 -4.83 -20.61
C MET A 603 12.04 -6.18 -20.89
N THR A 604 12.23 -7.01 -19.87
CA THR A 604 12.87 -8.33 -19.94
C THR A 604 12.06 -9.34 -19.13
N PRO A 605 12.23 -10.66 -19.36
CA PRO A 605 11.59 -11.66 -18.51
C PRO A 605 12.10 -11.57 -17.07
N ASP A 606 11.31 -12.06 -16.10
CA ASP A 606 11.72 -12.09 -14.68
C ASP A 606 13.11 -12.73 -14.53
N GLY A 607 13.97 -12.14 -13.67
CA GLY A 607 15.35 -12.61 -13.47
C GLY A 607 16.35 -12.12 -14.53
N TYR A 608 15.92 -11.33 -15.52
CA TYR A 608 16.81 -10.70 -16.51
C TYR A 608 16.65 -9.19 -16.49
N GLN A 609 17.64 -8.48 -17.03
CA GLN A 609 17.62 -7.02 -17.14
C GLN A 609 18.26 -6.51 -18.42
N ILE A 610 17.90 -5.29 -18.81
CA ILE A 610 18.57 -4.52 -19.85
C ILE A 610 19.95 -4.11 -19.34
N PRO A 611 21.03 -4.43 -20.08
CA PRO A 611 22.38 -4.06 -19.67
C PRO A 611 22.58 -2.54 -19.66
N ASP A 612 23.43 -2.07 -18.77
CA ASP A 612 23.75 -0.65 -18.62
C ASP A 612 24.98 -0.25 -19.46
N GLN A 613 25.49 0.97 -19.23
CA GLN A 613 26.69 1.44 -19.93
C GLN A 613 27.94 0.61 -19.61
N ALA A 614 28.11 0.19 -18.35
CA ALA A 614 29.28 -0.54 -17.88
C ALA A 614 29.28 -1.97 -18.42
N ASP A 615 28.13 -2.64 -18.45
CA ASP A 615 27.99 -4.00 -18.99
C ASP A 615 28.48 -4.08 -20.45
N PHE A 616 28.03 -3.14 -21.27
CA PHE A 616 28.40 -3.07 -22.69
C PHE A 616 29.84 -2.61 -22.96
N SER A 617 30.53 -2.06 -21.96
CA SER A 617 31.93 -1.63 -22.11
C SER A 617 32.89 -2.79 -22.40
N ALA A 618 32.46 -4.03 -22.12
CA ALA A 618 33.21 -5.25 -22.42
C ALA A 618 33.47 -5.48 -23.91
N PHE A 619 32.66 -4.91 -24.81
CA PHE A 619 32.72 -5.17 -26.25
C PHE A 619 33.66 -4.25 -27.04
N GLY A 620 34.30 -3.27 -26.41
CA GLY A 620 35.22 -2.34 -27.08
C GLY A 620 36.27 -1.75 -26.15
N GLY A 621 37.33 -1.17 -26.72
CA GLY A 621 38.39 -0.51 -25.95
C GLY A 621 38.01 0.86 -25.37
N SER A 622 36.94 1.47 -25.85
CA SER A 622 36.42 2.77 -25.40
C SER A 622 34.94 2.93 -25.80
N THR A 623 34.32 4.06 -25.45
CA THR A 623 32.95 4.43 -25.85
C THR A 623 32.79 4.80 -27.33
N ASN A 624 33.89 4.88 -28.07
CA ASN A 624 33.91 5.13 -29.51
C ASN A 624 35.10 4.39 -30.10
N TYR A 625 34.91 3.10 -30.33
CA TYR A 625 35.98 2.18 -30.68
C TYR A 625 35.77 1.58 -32.07
N ASN A 626 36.82 1.62 -32.89
CA ASN A 626 36.80 1.00 -34.22
C ASN A 626 37.05 -0.51 -34.08
N LEU A 627 35.99 -1.28 -34.32
CA LEU A 627 36.04 -2.73 -34.33
C LEU A 627 36.71 -3.30 -35.59
N GLY A 628 36.99 -2.50 -36.63
CA GLY A 628 37.60 -2.95 -37.90
C GLY A 628 36.60 -3.61 -38.87
N GLY A 629 37.07 -4.09 -40.04
CA GLY A 629 36.24 -4.72 -41.09
C GLY A 629 35.94 -6.21 -40.89
N ILE A 630 35.57 -6.97 -41.92
CA ILE A 630 35.41 -8.44 -41.85
C ILE A 630 36.73 -9.12 -41.43
N GLY A 631 36.66 -10.23 -40.68
CA GLY A 631 37.81 -11.03 -40.25
C GLY A 631 38.05 -11.02 -38.73
N THR A 632 39.17 -11.63 -38.31
CA THR A 632 39.52 -11.83 -36.90
C THR A 632 40.60 -10.85 -36.43
N ARG A 633 40.49 -10.38 -35.18
CA ARG A 633 41.50 -9.55 -34.49
C ARG A 633 41.39 -9.70 -32.97
N VAL A 634 42.42 -9.22 -32.28
CA VAL A 634 42.47 -9.18 -30.82
C VAL A 634 42.76 -7.75 -30.37
N PHE A 635 42.06 -7.28 -29.34
CA PHE A 635 42.27 -5.96 -28.75
C PHE A 635 41.97 -5.96 -27.24
N PRO A 636 42.55 -5.04 -26.45
CA PRO A 636 42.14 -4.83 -25.07
C PRO A 636 40.78 -4.09 -25.02
N ASN A 637 39.80 -4.62 -24.29
CA ASN A 637 38.56 -3.89 -24.02
C ASN A 637 38.75 -2.80 -22.94
N ALA A 638 37.70 -2.06 -22.61
CA ALA A 638 37.72 -1.00 -21.60
C ALA A 638 38.11 -1.49 -20.19
N MET A 639 38.01 -2.80 -19.94
CA MET A 639 38.43 -3.47 -18.70
C MET A 639 39.84 -4.05 -18.78
N ALA A 640 40.61 -3.71 -19.82
CA ALA A 640 41.96 -4.21 -20.11
C ALA A 640 42.05 -5.75 -20.32
N GLN A 641 40.93 -6.41 -20.64
CA GLN A 641 40.91 -7.83 -21.00
C GLN A 641 41.18 -7.99 -22.50
N ALA A 642 41.94 -9.02 -22.87
CA ALA A 642 42.17 -9.36 -24.28
C ALA A 642 40.91 -10.01 -24.88
N VAL A 643 40.27 -9.32 -25.83
CA VAL A 643 39.06 -9.78 -26.53
C VAL A 643 39.42 -10.17 -27.95
N LYS A 644 39.08 -11.40 -28.33
CA LYS A 644 39.10 -11.88 -29.72
C LYS A 644 37.75 -11.54 -30.36
N LEU A 645 37.79 -10.76 -31.44
CA LEU A 645 36.63 -10.44 -32.26
C LEU A 645 36.77 -11.09 -33.64
N THR A 646 35.73 -11.80 -34.07
CA THR A 646 35.55 -12.25 -35.45
C THR A 646 34.30 -11.60 -36.03
N ILE A 647 34.47 -10.81 -37.09
CA ILE A 647 33.35 -10.24 -37.87
C ILE A 647 33.15 -11.08 -39.12
N SER A 648 31.95 -11.63 -39.30
CA SER A 648 31.52 -12.36 -40.49
C SER A 648 30.30 -11.70 -41.13
N GLN A 649 30.04 -11.97 -42.40
CA GLN A 649 28.93 -11.37 -43.14
C GLN A 649 28.21 -12.38 -44.03
N ARG A 650 26.87 -12.32 -44.00
CA ARG A 650 26.00 -12.92 -45.01
C ARG A 650 25.65 -11.85 -46.04
N ALA A 651 26.18 -11.97 -47.26
CA ALA A 651 26.21 -10.86 -48.23
C ALA A 651 24.85 -10.48 -48.83
N ALA A 652 23.93 -11.44 -49.01
CA ALA A 652 22.62 -11.21 -49.62
C ALA A 652 21.53 -11.95 -48.83
N VAL A 653 20.95 -11.28 -47.83
CA VAL A 653 19.85 -11.83 -47.01
C VAL A 653 18.51 -11.47 -47.64
N MET A 654 17.60 -12.45 -47.77
CA MET A 654 16.25 -12.27 -48.32
C MET A 654 15.19 -12.32 -47.21
N LEU A 655 14.61 -11.21 -46.80
CA LEU A 655 13.56 -11.20 -45.77
C LEU A 655 12.20 -10.86 -46.41
N LEU A 656 11.13 -11.53 -45.97
CA LEU A 656 9.76 -11.26 -46.44
C LEU A 656 9.62 -11.27 -47.99
N GLY A 657 10.40 -12.12 -48.67
CA GLY A 657 10.41 -12.23 -50.13
C GLY A 657 11.17 -11.12 -50.88
N GLN A 658 11.88 -10.24 -50.20
CA GLN A 658 12.63 -9.11 -50.79
C GLN A 658 14.09 -9.11 -50.31
N GLU A 659 14.98 -8.47 -51.06
CA GLU A 659 16.39 -8.33 -50.65
C GLU A 659 16.51 -7.38 -49.45
N TYR A 660 16.97 -7.88 -48.31
CA TYR A 660 17.31 -7.06 -47.15
C TYR A 660 18.67 -6.40 -47.34
N GLY A 661 19.65 -7.16 -47.83
CA GLY A 661 21.03 -6.74 -48.01
C GLY A 661 22.00 -7.53 -47.12
N PRO A 662 23.24 -7.04 -46.93
CA PRO A 662 24.22 -7.72 -46.10
C PRO A 662 23.85 -7.67 -44.60
N MET A 663 24.19 -8.72 -43.87
CA MET A 663 24.10 -8.74 -42.40
C MET A 663 25.41 -9.22 -41.78
N ASN A 664 25.88 -8.48 -40.78
CA ASN A 664 27.13 -8.76 -40.05
C ASN A 664 26.83 -9.47 -38.73
N PHE A 665 27.69 -10.40 -38.36
CA PHE A 665 27.70 -11.07 -37.06
C PHE A 665 29.05 -10.81 -36.38
N TYR A 666 28.99 -10.33 -35.14
CA TYR A 666 30.14 -9.90 -34.36
C TYR A 666 30.33 -10.87 -33.20
N GLU A 667 31.25 -11.82 -33.35
CA GLU A 667 31.55 -12.83 -32.33
C GLU A 667 32.71 -12.35 -31.45
N PHE A 668 32.43 -12.14 -30.17
CA PHE A 668 33.38 -11.71 -29.15
C PHE A 668 33.66 -12.87 -28.20
N ALA A 669 34.93 -13.14 -27.92
CA ALA A 669 35.33 -14.14 -26.94
C ALA A 669 36.54 -13.63 -26.13
N THR A 670 36.61 -14.02 -24.86
CA THR A 670 37.81 -13.85 -24.04
C THR A 670 38.46 -15.22 -23.82
N SER A 671 39.62 -15.26 -23.17
CA SER A 671 40.24 -16.54 -22.77
C SER A 671 39.54 -17.23 -21.59
N LEU A 672 38.65 -16.49 -20.90
CA LEU A 672 37.98 -16.95 -19.69
C LEU A 672 36.51 -17.32 -19.95
N ASP A 673 35.93 -16.80 -21.03
CA ASP A 673 34.49 -16.78 -21.27
C ASP A 673 34.08 -17.55 -22.55
N GLY A 674 32.77 -17.77 -22.70
CA GLY A 674 32.19 -18.24 -23.96
C GLY A 674 32.15 -17.15 -25.05
N ALA A 675 31.76 -17.54 -26.26
CA ALA A 675 31.64 -16.61 -27.38
C ALA A 675 30.25 -15.92 -27.40
N CYS A 676 30.22 -14.60 -27.17
CA CYS A 676 29.02 -13.78 -27.29
C CYS A 676 28.90 -13.21 -28.70
N VAL A 677 27.74 -13.39 -29.35
CA VAL A 677 27.51 -12.92 -30.72
C VAL A 677 26.47 -11.81 -30.75
N LEU A 678 26.92 -10.62 -31.15
CA LEU A 678 26.05 -9.46 -31.39
C LEU A 678 25.62 -9.39 -32.86
N TYR A 679 24.36 -9.05 -33.09
CA TYR A 679 23.73 -8.91 -34.40
C TYR A 679 22.36 -8.25 -34.25
N GLY A 680 21.76 -7.81 -35.36
CA GLY A 680 20.42 -7.24 -35.34
C GLY A 680 19.94 -6.78 -36.71
N LEU A 681 18.66 -6.42 -36.77
CA LEU A 681 18.03 -5.89 -37.98
C LEU A 681 18.39 -4.42 -38.25
N GLY A 682 18.99 -3.73 -37.29
CA GLY A 682 19.20 -2.28 -37.37
C GLY A 682 18.04 -1.51 -36.76
N HIS A 683 18.05 -0.18 -36.89
CA HIS A 683 17.04 0.68 -36.29
C HIS A 683 16.28 1.52 -37.32
N GLN A 684 15.06 1.93 -37.00
CA GLN A 684 14.31 2.90 -37.79
C GLN A 684 14.43 4.31 -37.19
N TRP A 685 14.68 5.30 -38.04
CA TRP A 685 14.95 6.68 -37.64
C TRP A 685 13.71 7.42 -37.13
N ASP A 686 12.60 7.25 -37.85
CA ASP A 686 11.34 7.96 -37.66
C ASP A 686 10.19 7.15 -38.29
N LEU A 687 8.97 7.69 -38.30
CA LEU A 687 7.79 6.99 -38.80
C LEU A 687 7.77 6.77 -40.32
N THR A 688 8.71 7.34 -41.08
CA THR A 688 8.77 7.21 -42.54
C THR A 688 9.12 5.78 -42.92
N GLN A 689 8.22 5.12 -43.65
CA GLN A 689 8.47 3.78 -44.16
C GLN A 689 9.66 3.77 -45.12
N GLY A 690 10.54 2.76 -45.00
CA GLY A 690 11.78 2.67 -45.76
C GLY A 690 12.99 3.28 -45.06
N ASN A 691 12.80 3.98 -43.93
CA ASN A 691 13.89 4.64 -43.20
C ASN A 691 14.55 3.74 -42.13
N VAL A 692 14.83 2.49 -42.49
CA VAL A 692 15.52 1.51 -41.64
C VAL A 692 17.02 1.51 -41.96
N ALA A 693 17.84 1.85 -40.97
CA ALA A 693 19.30 1.77 -41.05
C ALA A 693 19.77 0.33 -40.78
N LYS A 694 19.75 -0.49 -41.82
CA LYS A 694 19.97 -1.96 -41.77
C LYS A 694 21.34 -2.39 -41.21
N LEU A 695 22.37 -1.54 -41.34
CA LEU A 695 23.72 -1.80 -40.84
C LEU A 695 24.06 -1.03 -39.56
N THR A 696 23.09 -0.31 -38.97
CA THR A 696 23.29 0.43 -37.72
C THR A 696 22.36 -0.12 -36.65
N ILE A 697 22.92 -0.91 -35.73
CA ILE A 697 22.18 -1.54 -34.64
C ILE A 697 22.29 -0.64 -33.41
N ILE A 698 21.15 -0.34 -32.78
CA ILE A 698 21.11 0.32 -31.47
C ILE A 698 20.58 -0.70 -30.48
N TYR A 699 21.29 -0.89 -29.37
CA TYR A 699 20.87 -1.77 -28.29
C TYR A 699 20.13 -0.98 -27.22
N ALA A 700 19.12 -1.57 -26.60
CA ALA A 700 18.54 -1.03 -25.37
C ALA A 700 19.62 -0.95 -24.30
N THR A 701 19.74 0.20 -23.65
CA THR A 701 20.73 0.44 -22.58
C THR A 701 20.02 1.11 -21.41
N SER A 702 20.17 0.56 -20.21
CA SER A 702 19.56 1.08 -18.99
C SER A 702 20.45 2.16 -18.34
N GLY A 703 19.91 2.89 -17.36
CA GLY A 703 20.66 3.83 -16.51
C GLY A 703 21.20 5.11 -17.19
N SER A 704 20.98 5.31 -18.48
CA SER A 704 21.50 6.49 -19.22
C SER A 704 20.40 7.21 -20.00
N GLY A 705 19.87 8.31 -19.44
CA GLY A 705 18.66 9.04 -19.89
C GLY A 705 18.73 9.73 -21.26
N GLY A 706 19.26 9.09 -22.29
CA GLY A 706 19.43 9.63 -23.63
C GLY A 706 20.41 8.87 -24.52
N SER A 707 21.29 8.05 -23.95
CA SER A 707 22.35 7.39 -24.70
C SER A 707 22.12 5.90 -24.82
N SER A 708 22.66 5.29 -25.86
CA SER A 708 22.60 3.85 -26.05
C SER A 708 23.86 3.36 -26.74
N TRP A 709 24.23 2.11 -26.49
CA TRP A 709 25.27 1.44 -27.23
C TRP A 709 24.77 1.00 -28.60
N GLY A 710 25.64 1.08 -29.60
CA GLY A 710 25.31 0.66 -30.95
C GLY A 710 26.53 0.29 -31.78
N ILE A 711 26.27 -0.47 -32.85
CA ILE A 711 27.24 -0.78 -33.89
C ILE A 711 26.85 -0.03 -35.15
N GLU A 712 27.74 0.82 -35.65
CA GLU A 712 27.65 1.39 -37.00
C GLU A 712 28.53 0.57 -37.94
N GLY A 713 27.92 -0.29 -38.76
CA GLY A 713 28.64 -1.21 -39.61
C GLY A 713 28.79 -0.75 -41.06
N TYR A 714 30.03 -0.76 -41.57
CA TYR A 714 30.33 -0.61 -42.99
C TYR A 714 31.24 -1.76 -43.41
N ALA A 715 30.72 -2.66 -44.25
CA ALA A 715 31.26 -3.98 -44.58
C ALA A 715 32.75 -4.02 -44.97
N THR A 716 33.28 -2.95 -45.58
CA THR A 716 34.59 -3.00 -46.24
C THR A 716 35.71 -2.24 -45.54
N GLU A 717 35.44 -1.36 -44.57
CA GLU A 717 36.52 -0.55 -43.98
C GLU A 717 36.44 -0.38 -42.44
N ASN A 718 35.30 -0.01 -41.85
CA ASN A 718 35.23 0.25 -40.40
C ASN A 718 33.84 -0.06 -39.81
N ASN A 719 33.78 -0.93 -38.79
CA ASN A 719 32.61 -1.07 -37.91
C ASN A 719 32.90 -0.35 -36.59
N TRP A 720 32.01 0.50 -36.11
CA TRP A 720 32.24 1.30 -34.90
C TRP A 720 31.31 0.87 -33.76
N TRP A 721 31.91 0.61 -32.59
CA TRP A 721 31.20 0.43 -31.32
C TRP A 721 31.09 1.79 -30.62
N LYS A 722 29.87 2.29 -30.47
CA LYS A 722 29.61 3.65 -30.00
C LYS A 722 28.59 3.70 -28.88
N PHE A 723 28.88 4.49 -27.86
CA PHE A 723 27.92 4.97 -26.89
C PHE A 723 27.58 6.41 -27.22
N SER A 724 26.36 6.66 -27.69
CA SER A 724 25.98 7.99 -28.19
C SER A 724 24.52 8.32 -27.91
N ALA A 725 24.15 9.59 -28.05
CA ALA A 725 22.79 10.05 -27.82
C ALA A 725 21.84 9.57 -28.92
N HIS A 726 20.72 8.96 -28.51
CA HIS A 726 19.64 8.53 -29.38
C HIS A 726 18.30 8.99 -28.82
N ASN A 727 17.45 9.56 -29.69
CA ASN A 727 16.09 9.90 -29.28
C ASN A 727 15.26 8.64 -28.93
N ASN A 728 14.12 8.85 -28.30
CA ASN A 728 13.18 7.81 -27.89
C ASN A 728 12.26 7.33 -29.04
N THR A 729 12.25 8.02 -30.18
CA THR A 729 11.54 7.58 -31.39
C THR A 729 12.22 6.36 -32.01
N LYS A 730 13.56 6.33 -32.05
CA LYS A 730 14.31 5.23 -32.66
C LYS A 730 14.04 3.89 -31.98
N THR A 731 13.94 2.86 -32.81
CA THR A 731 13.81 1.48 -32.33
C THR A 731 15.16 0.94 -31.82
N ARG A 732 15.11 -0.03 -30.92
CA ARG A 732 16.31 -0.67 -30.35
C ARG A 732 16.14 -2.19 -30.29
N THR A 733 17.23 -2.91 -30.44
CA THR A 733 17.34 -4.34 -30.15
C THR A 733 17.48 -4.55 -28.64
N ILE A 734 16.75 -5.48 -28.04
CA ILE A 734 16.99 -5.87 -26.65
C ILE A 734 17.88 -7.12 -26.64
N ARG A 735 19.06 -6.98 -26.04
CA ARG A 735 19.99 -8.05 -25.72
C ARG A 735 20.19 -8.03 -24.20
N CYS A 736 19.51 -8.93 -23.48
CA CYS A 736 19.47 -8.93 -22.03
C CYS A 736 20.71 -9.59 -21.38
N ILE A 737 20.87 -9.34 -20.08
CA ILE A 737 21.73 -10.11 -19.18
C ILE A 737 20.90 -10.69 -18.03
N LYS A 738 21.38 -11.78 -17.42
CA LYS A 738 20.83 -12.29 -16.15
C LYS A 738 21.04 -11.25 -15.05
N THR A 739 20.04 -11.01 -14.21
CA THR A 739 20.23 -10.20 -12.99
C THR A 739 21.27 -10.86 -12.09
N PRO A 740 22.11 -10.09 -11.36
CA PRO A 740 23.06 -10.66 -10.42
C PRO A 740 22.36 -11.63 -9.46
N VAL A 741 22.93 -12.83 -9.31
CA VAL A 741 22.37 -13.89 -8.49
C VAL A 741 23.44 -14.44 -7.55
N GLU A 742 23.13 -14.48 -6.27
CA GLU A 742 24.06 -14.94 -5.23
C GLU A 742 24.18 -16.47 -5.20
N TYR A 743 23.11 -17.18 -5.57
CA TYR A 743 23.05 -18.63 -5.53
C TYR A 743 22.97 -19.22 -6.94
N ILE A 744 24.06 -19.83 -7.39
CA ILE A 744 24.08 -20.72 -8.56
C ILE A 744 24.20 -22.15 -8.04
N TYR A 745 23.31 -23.04 -8.48
CA TYR A 745 23.22 -24.43 -8.01
C TYR A 745 23.52 -25.42 -9.11
#